data_AF-A0A1E5Q4K2-F1
#
_entry.id   AF-A0A1E5Q4K2-F1
#
_cell.length_a   1.000
_cell.length_b   1.000
_cell.length_c   1.000
_cell.angle_alpha   90.00
_cell.angle_beta   90.00
_cell.angle_gamma   90.00
#
_symmetry.space_group_name_H-M   'P 1'
#
loop_
_entity.id
_entity.type
_entity.pdbx_description
1 polymer ?
#
loop_
_entity_poly.entity_id
_entity_poly.type
_entity_poly.pdbx_seq_one_letter_code
_entity_poly.pdbx_strand_id
1 'polypeptide(L)'
;MQVITVKSHLKYLGVLLLTVLVMSTFGGELKANSSWKNLHGYSACGGVDKNGKLQDPCDYEPAKFEAKALGKCPKGSFFDLGTWSCYACPSGYNRNAKSITGEKACDKAVAPQSSPAKFQGPKNCPSGSFLDGRNGGECWKCPSGFGRTAVAVDKYNACGMIGKKATSAVFKGRACPEGAFTDPRNGGECWVCPEGFDRTGNTVTGAKSCKKIIDFKPATKAAALTCEKGQHFDFIDGGTCWSCPEGADRTLNNVKSNKACRNKKMKWVTPTRTMYGLFGLGSGADEILAELIADRSEIDAIVSEAAKTGKYSRDRALKTAWDLIDTKPWESSYLATLLAKKAIDAAQKPASQRSKVEQSLLAAISKIFQWNRQFIAYQAKQAHENWVAAGQAFYAARSKEMGAAVIYSDSMITPLDYNEMVANTIQGSAAVSMVGSAAASYFLPTFAYMFPYSHGLAAITAAESGSSAFLTTGGSGVLASTGAAGAAAAPLAVTLAIGVIVTMEIDKFAKLQKAEGEIRQAIDIANRPVDLALMLQQKNGKEEFWFHWTTALSEKTQPSVNFKTRLAALKSGTTSKPTMPTITGGTPINASQSAPTTSGSMTSAVASVQTMASVMGDKWFQIPGAANDIARADDGTTYIVSTEPFQATFKIYKQDKVVSKWTQVSGSASRIAVAGNTVWIIGREGSIYIQTDVGWKRVAGPKAQDIGASAKGIWIVGVDGKIYQRVGNDWKLADGAAQRIGVDSDGRPWVVTKSGHVFVHGNNLKWQKVAGESALDVSVDAPGLAHIVGRDGSLYVRDAKANKWTPISRGGDNIAITVGGGEIWSLNKANNIFRHK
;
A
#
# COMPACT_ATOMS: atom_id res chain seq x y z
N MET A 1 -54.58 36.21 43.49
CA MET A 1 -53.24 36.52 42.97
C MET A 1 -52.55 35.21 42.66
N GLN A 2 -51.95 34.93 41.51
CA GLN A 2 -51.98 35.45 40.14
C GLN A 2 -51.07 34.45 39.38
N VAL A 3 -51.56 33.87 38.28
CA VAL A 3 -50.85 33.37 37.08
C VAL A 3 -49.75 32.31 37.34
N ILE A 4 -49.83 31.10 36.81
CA ILE A 4 -49.39 30.77 35.44
C ILE A 4 -50.23 29.63 34.85
N THR A 5 -50.72 29.92 33.65
CA THR A 5 -51.51 29.07 32.77
C THR A 5 -50.59 28.33 31.81
N VAL A 6 -50.72 27.01 31.70
CA VAL A 6 -50.59 26.29 30.42
C VAL A 6 -51.67 25.19 30.37
N LYS A 7 -52.84 25.58 29.83
CA LYS A 7 -53.75 24.73 29.04
C LYS A 7 -53.01 24.36 27.75
N SER A 8 -53.20 23.23 27.07
CA SER A 8 -54.42 22.48 26.75
C SER A 8 -53.98 21.24 25.96
N HIS A 9 -54.40 20.03 26.36
CA HIS A 9 -55.52 19.26 25.79
C HIS A 9 -55.11 18.29 24.67
N LEU A 10 -55.31 16.98 24.94
CA LEU A 10 -56.33 16.11 24.34
C LEU A 10 -55.72 15.27 23.19
N LYS A 11 -55.93 13.96 23.04
CA LYS A 11 -56.90 13.03 23.63
C LYS A 11 -56.46 11.60 23.31
N TYR A 12 -56.64 10.71 24.28
CA TYR A 12 -56.99 9.28 24.18
C TYR A 12 -57.21 8.68 22.78
N LEU A 13 -56.59 7.53 22.52
CA LEU A 13 -57.30 6.25 22.31
C LEU A 13 -56.28 5.09 22.16
N GLY A 14 -56.48 3.98 22.87
CA GLY A 14 -55.89 2.70 22.48
C GLY A 14 -54.92 2.00 23.44
N VAL A 15 -55.11 2.11 24.76
CA VAL A 15 -54.69 1.04 25.67
C VAL A 15 -55.68 -0.12 25.50
N LEU A 16 -55.18 -1.35 25.56
CA LEU A 16 -55.90 -2.63 25.47
C LEU A 16 -56.28 -3.12 24.04
N LEU A 17 -55.26 -3.63 23.33
CA LEU A 17 -55.44 -4.87 22.58
C LEU A 17 -54.35 -5.85 22.99
N LEU A 18 -54.80 -6.81 23.78
CA LEU A 18 -54.08 -7.89 24.43
C LEU A 18 -53.39 -8.81 23.38
N THR A 19 -52.12 -9.11 23.64
CA THR A 19 -51.49 -10.45 23.52
C THR A 19 -51.71 -11.28 22.24
N VAL A 20 -50.79 -11.19 21.27
CA VAL A 20 -50.31 -12.34 20.46
C VAL A 20 -48.87 -12.05 19.96
N LEU A 21 -47.95 -13.00 20.19
CA LEU A 21 -46.65 -13.31 19.51
C LEU A 21 -45.97 -12.20 18.68
N VAL A 22 -44.69 -11.85 18.85
CA VAL A 22 -43.50 -12.71 18.70
C VAL A 22 -42.35 -12.15 19.55
N MET A 23 -41.98 -12.85 20.61
CA MET A 23 -40.59 -12.89 21.05
C MET A 23 -39.88 -13.91 20.17
N SER A 24 -38.94 -13.47 19.34
CA SER A 24 -37.88 -14.33 18.81
C SER A 24 -36.56 -13.88 19.42
N THR A 25 -36.17 -14.66 20.40
CA THR A 25 -34.89 -14.77 21.07
C THR A 25 -33.73 -14.89 20.09
N PHE A 26 -32.68 -14.07 20.28
CA PHE A 26 -31.32 -14.43 19.91
C PHE A 26 -30.49 -14.49 21.20
N GLY A 27 -30.10 -15.71 21.58
CA GLY A 27 -29.26 -15.99 22.74
C GLY A 27 -27.79 -15.63 22.51
N GLY A 28 -27.10 -15.23 23.59
CA GLY A 28 -25.63 -15.28 23.67
C GLY A 28 -25.14 -16.73 23.84
N GLU A 29 -23.88 -17.10 23.57
CA GLU A 29 -22.67 -16.31 23.38
C GLU A 29 -21.72 -16.95 22.35
N LEU A 30 -21.21 -16.15 21.41
CA LEU A 30 -19.86 -16.30 20.83
C LEU A 30 -19.09 -15.05 21.25
N LYS A 31 -18.64 -15.01 22.50
CA LYS A 31 -17.75 -13.94 22.97
C LYS A 31 -16.30 -14.32 22.64
N ALA A 32 -15.83 -13.97 21.44
CA ALA A 32 -14.51 -13.36 21.43
C ALA A 32 -14.72 -11.91 21.83
N ASN A 33 -14.14 -11.54 22.97
CA ASN A 33 -14.02 -10.15 23.35
C ASN A 33 -13.18 -9.45 22.26
N SER A 34 -13.56 -8.24 21.89
CA SER A 34 -12.72 -7.30 21.14
C SER A 34 -11.31 -7.10 21.76
N SER A 35 -11.04 -7.66 22.95
CA SER A 35 -9.73 -7.75 23.60
C SER A 35 -8.58 -8.24 22.74
N TRP A 36 -8.81 -9.01 21.66
CA TRP A 36 -7.70 -9.33 20.74
C TRP A 36 -7.09 -8.07 20.10
N LYS A 37 -7.86 -6.97 19.98
CA LYS A 37 -7.37 -5.66 19.54
C LYS A 37 -6.40 -5.02 20.53
N ASN A 38 -6.41 -5.49 21.78
CA ASN A 38 -5.54 -5.03 22.87
C ASN A 38 -4.31 -5.94 23.04
N LEU A 39 -4.18 -7.01 22.23
CA LEU A 39 -3.00 -7.88 22.25
C LEU A 39 -1.90 -7.25 21.39
N HIS A 40 -0.81 -6.88 22.05
CA HIS A 40 0.33 -6.23 21.42
C HIS A 40 1.50 -7.21 21.23
N GLY A 41 2.02 -7.26 20.01
CA GLY A 41 3.30 -7.92 19.73
C GLY A 41 4.48 -7.01 20.08
N TYR A 42 5.70 -7.55 20.04
CA TYR A 42 6.92 -6.78 20.32
C TYR A 42 8.12 -7.27 19.50
N SER A 43 9.12 -6.40 19.33
CA SER A 43 10.41 -6.78 18.74
C SER A 43 11.33 -7.40 19.79
N ALA A 44 11.90 -8.57 19.50
CA ALA A 44 12.90 -9.22 20.34
C ALA A 44 14.32 -8.65 20.11
N CYS A 45 14.64 -8.28 18.87
CA CYS A 45 15.92 -7.71 18.45
C CYS A 45 15.76 -7.00 17.09
N GLY A 46 16.67 -6.08 16.78
CA GLY A 46 16.69 -5.34 15.50
C GLY A 46 15.57 -4.31 15.31
N GLY A 47 14.62 -4.19 16.23
CA GLY A 47 13.54 -3.21 16.23
C GLY A 47 13.69 -2.15 17.34
N VAL A 48 12.57 -1.58 17.80
CA VAL A 48 12.54 -0.74 19.01
C VAL A 48 11.86 -1.46 20.17
N ASP A 49 12.33 -1.17 21.38
CA ASP A 49 11.69 -1.62 22.60
C ASP A 49 10.37 -0.84 22.88
N LYS A 50 9.69 -1.20 23.98
CA LYS A 50 8.44 -0.55 24.42
C LYS A 50 8.55 0.96 24.67
N ASN A 51 9.76 1.49 24.85
CA ASN A 51 10.02 2.90 25.07
C ASN A 51 10.46 3.61 23.78
N GLY A 52 10.48 2.92 22.64
CA GLY A 52 10.96 3.45 21.36
C GLY A 52 12.50 3.50 21.24
N LYS A 53 13.23 2.85 22.15
CA LYS A 53 14.69 2.78 22.08
C LYS A 53 15.10 1.66 21.11
N LEU A 54 16.01 1.98 20.21
CA LEU A 54 16.59 1.01 19.28
C LEU A 54 17.25 -0.14 20.05
N GLN A 55 16.90 -1.38 19.69
CA GLN A 55 17.47 -2.61 20.22
C GLN A 55 18.75 -2.99 19.47
N ASP A 56 19.58 -3.83 20.09
CA ASP A 56 20.75 -4.38 19.42
C ASP A 56 20.35 -5.25 18.21
N PRO A 57 21.22 -5.35 17.19
CA PRO A 57 21.06 -6.29 16.08
C PRO A 57 20.88 -7.72 16.59
N CYS A 58 20.13 -8.53 15.83
CA CYS A 58 19.93 -9.94 16.19
C CYS A 58 21.25 -10.75 16.18
N ASP A 59 22.23 -10.35 15.34
CA ASP A 59 23.46 -11.08 15.09
C ASP A 59 24.52 -10.23 14.34
N TYR A 60 25.77 -10.73 14.31
CA TYR A 60 26.94 -10.12 13.67
C TYR A 60 27.73 -11.16 12.87
N GLU A 61 28.38 -10.72 11.78
CA GLU A 61 29.18 -11.55 10.88
C GLU A 61 30.49 -10.84 10.44
N PRO A 62 31.54 -11.58 10.02
CA PRO A 62 32.78 -11.00 9.49
C PRO A 62 32.60 -10.39 8.08
N ALA A 63 33.45 -9.41 7.73
CA ALA A 63 33.49 -8.85 6.37
C ALA A 63 34.41 -9.67 5.45
N LYS A 64 34.06 -9.75 4.17
CA LYS A 64 34.82 -10.48 3.16
C LYS A 64 35.80 -9.54 2.44
N PHE A 65 37.05 -9.96 2.32
CA PHE A 65 38.06 -9.27 1.53
C PHE A 65 37.79 -9.50 0.03
N GLU A 66 37.80 -8.44 -0.78
CA GLU A 66 37.60 -8.53 -2.23
C GLU A 66 38.91 -8.25 -2.99
N ALA A 67 39.54 -7.09 -2.79
CA ALA A 67 40.73 -6.68 -3.56
C ALA A 67 41.55 -5.55 -2.90
N LYS A 68 42.67 -5.17 -3.53
CA LYS A 68 43.39 -3.91 -3.25
C LYS A 68 42.82 -2.77 -4.09
N ALA A 69 42.81 -1.54 -3.56
CA ALA A 69 42.28 -0.36 -4.27
C ALA A 69 43.25 0.17 -5.37
N LEU A 70 42.72 0.79 -6.42
CA LEU A 70 43.51 1.39 -7.51
C LEU A 70 44.31 2.60 -6.98
N GLY A 71 45.65 2.60 -7.14
CA GLY A 71 46.55 3.49 -6.38
C GLY A 71 47.36 4.54 -7.16
N LYS A 72 47.24 4.68 -8.50
CA LYS A 72 48.03 5.67 -9.26
C LYS A 72 47.26 6.31 -10.43
N CYS A 73 47.37 7.62 -10.56
CA CYS A 73 46.83 8.35 -11.71
C CYS A 73 47.62 8.10 -13.00
N PRO A 74 46.95 8.03 -14.18
CA PRO A 74 47.61 7.97 -15.48
C PRO A 74 48.62 9.10 -15.69
N LYS A 75 49.71 8.83 -16.42
CA LYS A 75 50.75 9.83 -16.71
C LYS A 75 50.15 11.05 -17.43
N GLY A 76 50.45 12.25 -16.95
CA GLY A 76 49.90 13.51 -17.48
C GLY A 76 48.54 13.92 -16.89
N SER A 77 48.00 13.12 -15.96
CA SER A 77 46.84 13.48 -15.15
C SER A 77 47.24 13.75 -13.69
N PHE A 78 46.37 14.43 -12.95
CA PHE A 78 46.55 14.77 -11.55
C PHE A 78 45.29 14.38 -10.76
N PHE A 79 45.48 14.08 -9.48
CA PHE A 79 44.42 13.64 -8.59
C PHE A 79 43.63 14.82 -8.02
N ASP A 80 42.30 14.69 -8.01
CA ASP A 80 41.41 15.63 -7.34
C ASP A 80 40.77 14.97 -6.10
N LEU A 81 41.00 15.59 -4.94
CA LEU A 81 40.50 15.12 -3.64
C LEU A 81 38.98 15.28 -3.49
N GLY A 82 38.37 16.27 -4.17
CA GLY A 82 36.94 16.53 -4.07
C GLY A 82 36.08 15.49 -4.79
N THR A 83 36.62 14.91 -5.86
CA THR A 83 35.92 13.94 -6.71
C THR A 83 36.55 12.54 -6.71
N TRP A 84 37.63 12.35 -5.94
CA TRP A 84 38.38 11.08 -5.83
C TRP A 84 38.72 10.46 -7.20
N SER A 85 39.09 11.32 -8.16
CA SER A 85 39.30 10.96 -9.55
C SER A 85 40.53 11.67 -10.13
N CYS A 86 41.09 11.14 -11.21
CA CYS A 86 42.20 11.74 -11.94
C CYS A 86 41.69 12.58 -13.13
N TYR A 87 42.29 13.75 -13.37
CA TYR A 87 41.94 14.68 -14.46
C TYR A 87 43.18 15.16 -15.20
N ALA A 88 43.02 15.60 -16.45
CA ALA A 88 44.09 16.19 -17.25
C ALA A 88 43.65 17.52 -17.88
N CYS A 89 44.59 18.44 -18.01
CA CYS A 89 44.40 19.68 -18.77
C CYS A 89 44.74 19.48 -20.25
N PRO A 90 44.08 20.21 -21.17
CA PRO A 90 44.47 20.22 -22.58
C PRO A 90 45.93 20.61 -22.78
N SER A 91 46.54 20.14 -23.87
CA SER A 91 47.95 20.41 -24.16
C SER A 91 48.29 21.90 -24.14
N GLY A 92 49.33 22.27 -23.39
CA GLY A 92 49.79 23.64 -23.21
C GLY A 92 48.99 24.48 -22.22
N TYR A 93 48.01 23.90 -21.51
CA TYR A 93 47.30 24.54 -20.40
C TYR A 93 47.72 23.91 -19.06
N ASN A 94 47.84 24.76 -18.04
CA ASN A 94 48.18 24.36 -16.69
C ASN A 94 46.94 24.30 -15.81
N ARG A 95 47.00 23.47 -14.77
CA ARG A 95 45.97 23.43 -13.73
C ARG A 95 46.07 24.69 -12.86
N ASN A 96 44.94 25.33 -12.60
CA ASN A 96 44.86 26.51 -11.72
C ASN A 96 44.08 26.24 -10.41
N ALA A 97 43.65 27.27 -9.69
CA ALA A 97 42.92 27.11 -8.43
C ALA A 97 41.38 27.01 -8.57
N LYS A 98 40.84 27.14 -9.79
CA LYS A 98 39.37 27.15 -10.03
C LYS A 98 38.77 25.75 -9.93
N SER A 99 37.45 25.61 -9.86
CA SER A 99 36.81 24.29 -9.77
C SER A 99 37.23 23.34 -10.91
N ILE A 100 37.51 22.06 -10.58
CA ILE A 100 37.97 21.06 -11.57
C ILE A 100 36.88 20.71 -12.61
N THR A 101 35.61 20.83 -12.24
CA THR A 101 34.46 20.57 -13.13
C THR A 101 34.00 21.82 -13.89
N GLY A 102 34.64 22.97 -13.68
CA GLY A 102 34.28 24.23 -14.33
C GLY A 102 34.99 24.46 -15.65
N GLU A 103 34.42 25.31 -16.50
CA GLU A 103 34.98 25.63 -17.84
C GLU A 103 36.35 26.34 -17.81
N LYS A 104 36.77 26.81 -16.63
CA LYS A 104 38.03 27.55 -16.42
C LYS A 104 39.04 26.80 -15.57
N ALA A 105 38.92 25.46 -15.49
CA ALA A 105 39.77 24.60 -14.66
C ALA A 105 41.27 24.65 -15.04
N CYS A 106 41.56 24.95 -16.30
CA CYS A 106 42.91 25.02 -16.86
C CYS A 106 43.17 26.41 -17.46
N ASP A 107 44.41 26.90 -17.41
CA ASP A 107 44.79 28.19 -17.95
C ASP A 107 46.12 28.25 -18.72
N LYS A 108 46.30 29.32 -19.50
CA LYS A 108 47.52 29.61 -20.25
C LYS A 108 47.72 31.12 -20.38
N ALA A 109 48.95 31.61 -20.15
CA ALA A 109 49.29 33.01 -20.38
C ALA A 109 49.20 33.39 -21.88
N VAL A 110 48.67 34.58 -22.17
CA VAL A 110 48.58 35.15 -23.53
C VAL A 110 49.04 36.61 -23.55
N ALA A 111 49.38 37.13 -24.74
CA ALA A 111 49.81 38.52 -24.89
C ALA A 111 48.70 39.51 -24.45
N PRO A 112 49.05 40.64 -23.80
CA PRO A 112 48.07 41.62 -23.33
C PRO A 112 47.23 42.21 -24.47
N GLN A 113 45.92 41.96 -24.43
CA GLN A 113 44.96 42.58 -25.35
C GLN A 113 44.07 43.55 -24.57
N SER A 114 43.73 44.70 -25.16
CA SER A 114 42.80 45.68 -24.56
C SER A 114 41.56 45.84 -25.42
N SER A 115 40.41 46.05 -24.79
CA SER A 115 39.15 46.30 -25.48
C SER A 115 38.23 47.19 -24.63
N PRO A 116 37.34 47.99 -25.25
CA PRO A 116 36.25 48.64 -24.54
C PRO A 116 35.25 47.62 -23.96
N ALA A 117 34.64 47.98 -22.83
CA ALA A 117 33.46 47.31 -22.27
C ALA A 117 32.22 47.72 -23.05
N LYS A 118 31.26 46.79 -23.18
CA LYS A 118 30.01 47.01 -23.89
C LYS A 118 28.88 47.29 -22.90
N PHE A 119 28.16 48.39 -23.11
CA PHE A 119 26.95 48.69 -22.35
C PHE A 119 25.86 47.66 -22.67
N GLN A 120 25.28 47.08 -21.63
CA GLN A 120 24.24 46.06 -21.72
C GLN A 120 22.85 46.58 -21.33
N GLY A 121 22.77 47.79 -20.76
CA GLY A 121 21.52 48.41 -20.34
C GLY A 121 21.54 48.88 -18.88
N PRO A 122 20.50 49.60 -18.45
CA PRO A 122 20.32 49.97 -17.05
C PRO A 122 20.01 48.73 -16.17
N LYS A 123 20.34 48.80 -14.87
CA LYS A 123 19.93 47.77 -13.91
C LYS A 123 18.40 47.66 -13.90
N ASN A 124 17.88 46.47 -14.13
CA ASN A 124 16.44 46.27 -14.13
C ASN A 124 16.05 44.97 -13.42
N CYS A 125 15.00 45.03 -12.61
CA CYS A 125 14.47 43.87 -11.89
C CYS A 125 13.10 43.47 -12.45
N PRO A 126 12.80 42.16 -12.56
CA PRO A 126 11.49 41.69 -13.02
C PRO A 126 10.34 42.34 -12.24
N SER A 127 9.25 42.66 -12.91
CA SER A 127 8.13 43.40 -12.29
C SER A 127 7.62 42.73 -11.00
N GLY A 128 7.48 43.53 -9.95
CA GLY A 128 7.10 43.08 -8.61
C GLY A 128 8.21 42.40 -7.81
N SER A 129 9.47 42.47 -8.28
CA SER A 129 10.65 42.23 -7.46
C SER A 129 11.34 43.58 -7.15
N PHE A 130 12.17 43.60 -6.12
CA PHE A 130 12.93 44.78 -5.69
C PHE A 130 14.43 44.49 -5.77
N LEU A 131 15.21 45.56 -5.96
CA LEU A 131 16.67 45.50 -6.07
C LEU A 131 17.33 45.47 -4.68
N ASP A 132 18.27 44.56 -4.50
CA ASP A 132 19.15 44.44 -3.34
C ASP A 132 20.60 44.66 -3.80
N GLY A 133 21.36 45.47 -3.07
CA GLY A 133 22.70 45.93 -3.49
C GLY A 133 23.82 44.89 -3.41
N ARG A 134 23.56 43.72 -2.81
CA ARG A 134 24.58 42.68 -2.64
C ARG A 134 24.99 42.08 -3.99
N ASN A 135 26.22 41.57 -4.09
CA ASN A 135 26.76 40.90 -5.27
C ASN A 135 26.63 41.68 -6.61
N GLY A 136 26.64 43.02 -6.55
CA GLY A 136 26.51 43.91 -7.72
C GLY A 136 25.08 44.30 -8.07
N GLY A 137 24.05 43.67 -7.48
CA GLY A 137 22.64 43.96 -7.75
C GLY A 137 21.86 42.68 -7.97
N GLU A 138 21.11 42.27 -6.95
CA GLU A 138 20.24 41.10 -6.96
C GLU A 138 18.77 41.51 -6.96
N CYS A 139 17.92 40.78 -7.67
CA CYS A 139 16.48 41.00 -7.67
C CYS A 139 15.80 39.95 -6.80
N TRP A 140 15.03 40.40 -5.83
CA TRP A 140 14.37 39.55 -4.85
C TRP A 140 12.89 39.87 -4.78
N LYS A 141 12.07 38.86 -4.46
CA LYS A 141 10.62 39.02 -4.39
C LYS A 141 10.05 38.27 -3.20
N CYS A 142 9.23 38.95 -2.41
CA CYS A 142 8.44 38.28 -1.40
C CYS A 142 7.28 37.51 -2.03
N PRO A 143 6.90 36.35 -1.46
CA PRO A 143 5.71 35.62 -1.90
C PRO A 143 4.47 36.53 -1.93
N SER A 144 3.52 36.20 -2.80
CA SER A 144 2.32 37.04 -3.00
C SER A 144 1.58 37.28 -1.68
N GLY A 145 1.29 38.55 -1.36
CA GLY A 145 0.66 38.98 -0.10
C GLY A 145 1.64 39.24 1.05
N PHE A 146 2.91 38.84 0.94
CA PHE A 146 3.92 39.12 1.96
C PHE A 146 4.66 40.44 1.64
N GLY A 147 4.76 41.31 2.64
CA GLY A 147 5.56 42.53 2.60
C GLY A 147 6.99 42.28 3.06
N ARG A 148 7.88 43.26 2.83
CA ARG A 148 9.26 43.20 3.33
C ARG A 148 9.33 43.48 4.82
N THR A 149 10.18 42.72 5.50
CA THR A 149 10.64 43.03 6.86
C THR A 149 11.96 43.81 6.79
N ALA A 150 12.40 44.36 7.93
CA ALA A 150 13.69 45.03 8.05
C ALA A 150 14.89 44.06 7.99
N VAL A 151 14.65 42.76 7.81
CA VAL A 151 15.70 41.72 7.78
C VAL A 151 16.26 41.58 6.36
N ALA A 152 17.55 41.25 6.27
CA ALA A 152 18.24 41.00 5.01
C ALA A 152 17.54 39.92 4.15
N VAL A 153 17.60 40.09 2.83
CA VAL A 153 16.76 39.33 1.88
C VAL A 153 17.08 37.82 1.80
N ASP A 154 18.27 37.40 2.23
CA ASP A 154 18.70 36.01 2.24
C ASP A 154 18.33 35.25 3.53
N LYS A 155 17.67 35.91 4.49
CA LYS A 155 17.22 35.28 5.72
C LYS A 155 15.82 34.71 5.57
N TYR A 156 15.55 33.64 6.33
CA TYR A 156 14.31 32.87 6.25
C TYR A 156 13.04 33.66 6.63
N ASN A 157 13.18 34.84 7.23
CA ASN A 157 12.10 35.72 7.70
C ASN A 157 12.14 37.12 7.04
N ALA A 158 12.77 37.23 5.87
CA ALA A 158 12.87 38.48 5.09
C ALA A 158 11.50 39.03 4.62
N CYS A 159 10.46 38.19 4.62
CA CYS A 159 9.11 38.52 4.19
C CYS A 159 8.09 38.21 5.29
N GLY A 160 7.21 39.17 5.58
CA GLY A 160 6.23 39.09 6.66
C GLY A 160 4.82 39.46 6.19
N MET A 161 3.82 38.85 6.82
CA MET A 161 2.40 39.16 6.60
C MET A 161 1.64 39.00 7.92
N ILE A 162 0.76 39.94 8.24
CA ILE A 162 -0.02 39.90 9.49
C ILE A 162 -0.87 38.62 9.52
N GLY A 163 -0.77 37.86 10.62
CA GLY A 163 -1.51 36.60 10.81
C GLY A 163 -0.95 35.38 10.06
N LYS A 164 0.22 35.49 9.40
CA LYS A 164 0.94 34.35 8.79
C LYS A 164 2.39 34.31 9.28
N LYS A 165 2.99 33.12 9.31
CA LYS A 165 4.39 32.96 9.70
C LYS A 165 5.31 33.56 8.64
N ALA A 166 6.36 34.27 9.08
CA ALA A 166 7.35 34.87 8.20
C ALA A 166 8.05 33.83 7.31
N THR A 167 8.51 34.26 6.15
CA THR A 167 9.07 33.39 5.12
C THR A 167 10.20 34.09 4.36
N SER A 168 10.97 33.31 3.61
CA SER A 168 12.15 33.77 2.88
C SER A 168 11.76 34.60 1.67
N ALA A 169 12.57 35.59 1.31
CA ALA A 169 12.46 36.19 -0.01
C ALA A 169 12.99 35.20 -1.07
N VAL A 170 12.39 35.23 -2.25
CA VAL A 170 12.79 34.36 -3.35
C VAL A 170 13.69 35.14 -4.28
N PHE A 171 14.91 34.63 -4.52
CA PHE A 171 15.82 35.16 -5.52
C PHE A 171 15.19 35.05 -6.92
N LYS A 172 15.12 36.16 -7.64
CA LYS A 172 14.52 36.26 -8.97
C LYS A 172 15.53 36.48 -10.09
N GLY A 173 16.81 36.56 -9.75
CA GLY A 173 17.89 36.74 -10.69
C GLY A 173 18.76 37.95 -10.32
N ARG A 174 19.73 38.24 -11.18
CA ARG A 174 20.60 39.41 -11.04
C ARG A 174 20.01 40.57 -11.84
N ALA A 175 20.23 41.78 -11.36
CA ALA A 175 19.81 43.01 -12.02
C ALA A 175 20.61 43.29 -13.31
N CYS A 176 21.76 42.63 -13.45
CA CYS A 176 22.57 42.62 -14.66
C CYS A 176 22.73 41.20 -15.23
N PRO A 177 22.89 41.07 -16.56
CA PRO A 177 23.18 39.79 -17.21
C PRO A 177 24.40 39.07 -16.62
N GLU A 178 24.47 37.75 -16.78
CA GLU A 178 25.60 36.95 -16.30
C GLU A 178 26.91 37.40 -16.97
N GLY A 179 27.96 37.57 -16.15
CA GLY A 179 29.26 38.10 -16.60
C GLY A 179 29.35 39.63 -16.70
N ALA A 180 28.24 40.36 -16.54
CA ALA A 180 28.25 41.82 -16.48
C ALA A 180 28.62 42.32 -15.08
N PHE A 181 29.36 43.42 -15.03
CA PHE A 181 29.69 44.18 -13.83
C PHE A 181 28.93 45.50 -13.82
N THR A 182 28.85 46.14 -12.65
CA THR A 182 27.98 47.30 -12.46
C THR A 182 28.73 48.60 -12.32
N ASP A 183 28.22 49.64 -12.96
CA ASP A 183 28.73 51.01 -12.85
C ASP A 183 27.66 51.91 -12.19
N PRO A 184 28.00 52.75 -11.21
CA PRO A 184 27.04 53.56 -10.46
C PRO A 184 26.50 54.77 -11.24
N ARG A 185 27.03 55.10 -12.43
CA ARG A 185 26.53 56.21 -13.24
C ARG A 185 25.06 55.99 -13.62
N ASN A 186 24.34 57.10 -13.80
CA ASN A 186 22.94 57.14 -14.26
C ASN A 186 21.96 56.24 -13.48
N GLY A 187 22.18 56.06 -12.18
CA GLY A 187 21.31 55.25 -11.32
C GLY A 187 21.59 53.74 -11.36
N GLY A 188 22.65 53.30 -12.04
CA GLY A 188 23.11 51.92 -12.10
C GLY A 188 23.03 51.34 -13.50
N GLU A 189 24.20 51.09 -14.09
CA GLU A 189 24.37 50.55 -15.43
C GLU A 189 25.04 49.16 -15.40
N CYS A 190 24.70 48.31 -16.38
CA CYS A 190 25.31 47.01 -16.59
C CYS A 190 26.27 47.07 -17.77
N TRP A 191 27.52 46.63 -17.55
CA TRP A 191 28.60 46.64 -18.54
C TRP A 191 29.26 45.26 -18.58
N VAL A 192 29.66 44.80 -19.76
CA VAL A 192 30.34 43.51 -19.91
C VAL A 192 31.65 43.68 -20.66
N CYS A 193 32.68 42.95 -20.23
CA CYS A 193 33.89 42.81 -21.03
C CYS A 193 33.67 41.78 -22.13
N PRO A 194 34.30 41.93 -23.32
CA PRO A 194 34.29 40.89 -24.32
C PRO A 194 34.77 39.56 -23.75
N GLU A 195 34.31 38.46 -24.36
CA GLU A 195 34.62 37.12 -23.89
C GLU A 195 36.13 36.89 -23.75
N GLY A 196 36.55 36.45 -22.56
CA GLY A 196 37.96 36.25 -22.22
C GLY A 196 38.73 37.49 -21.76
N PHE A 197 38.11 38.68 -21.70
CA PHE A 197 38.73 39.89 -21.14
C PHE A 197 38.24 40.17 -19.73
N ASP A 198 39.16 40.55 -18.83
CA ASP A 198 38.88 40.95 -17.46
C ASP A 198 38.77 42.47 -17.33
N ARG A 199 38.02 42.94 -16.33
CA ARG A 199 37.82 44.36 -16.04
C ARG A 199 39.10 45.01 -15.51
N THR A 200 39.46 46.17 -16.05
CA THR A 200 40.57 47.01 -15.53
C THR A 200 40.08 48.06 -14.51
N GLY A 201 40.96 48.93 -14.02
CA GLY A 201 40.57 50.09 -13.21
C GLY A 201 40.11 51.32 -14.03
N ASN A 202 40.22 51.28 -15.37
CA ASN A 202 39.93 52.45 -16.23
C ASN A 202 38.42 52.76 -16.29
N THR A 203 37.98 53.91 -16.79
CA THR A 203 36.53 54.18 -16.94
C THR A 203 35.87 53.17 -17.88
N VAL A 204 34.61 52.79 -17.63
CA VAL A 204 33.90 51.76 -18.42
C VAL A 204 33.64 52.19 -19.87
N THR A 205 33.66 53.49 -20.15
CA THR A 205 33.58 54.07 -21.49
C THR A 205 34.94 54.21 -22.19
N GLY A 206 36.05 53.96 -21.50
CA GLY A 206 37.39 54.06 -22.05
C GLY A 206 37.78 52.82 -22.88
N ALA A 207 38.62 53.00 -23.90
CA ALA A 207 39.11 51.91 -24.77
C ALA A 207 39.94 50.84 -24.04
N LYS A 208 40.41 51.12 -22.82
CA LYS A 208 41.21 50.22 -21.98
C LYS A 208 40.43 49.65 -20.79
N SER A 209 39.10 49.61 -20.88
CA SER A 209 38.22 49.16 -19.79
C SER A 209 38.30 47.65 -19.53
N CYS A 210 38.69 46.86 -20.53
CA CYS A 210 38.86 45.42 -20.41
C CYS A 210 40.23 44.97 -20.94
N LYS A 211 40.83 43.95 -20.32
CA LYS A 211 42.14 43.40 -20.66
C LYS A 211 42.15 41.87 -20.59
N LYS A 212 42.70 41.20 -21.60
CA LYS A 212 42.97 39.74 -21.58
C LYS A 212 44.47 39.49 -21.45
N ILE A 213 44.86 38.67 -20.48
CA ILE A 213 46.26 38.22 -20.27
C ILE A 213 46.36 36.70 -20.02
N ILE A 214 45.23 36.02 -19.79
CA ILE A 214 45.17 34.57 -19.52
C ILE A 214 43.98 34.00 -20.29
N ASP A 215 44.18 32.84 -20.93
CA ASP A 215 43.15 32.04 -21.60
C ASP A 215 42.77 30.82 -20.75
N PHE A 216 41.51 30.37 -20.79
CA PHE A 216 40.99 29.31 -19.92
C PHE A 216 40.31 28.17 -20.70
N LYS A 217 40.41 26.93 -20.20
CA LYS A 217 39.74 25.73 -20.74
C LYS A 217 39.29 24.74 -19.65
N PRO A 218 38.32 23.85 -19.91
CA PRO A 218 37.93 22.79 -18.98
C PRO A 218 38.99 21.68 -18.89
N ALA A 219 39.01 20.97 -17.76
CA ALA A 219 39.77 19.74 -17.56
C ALA A 219 38.93 18.51 -17.96
N THR A 220 39.58 17.43 -18.41
CA THR A 220 38.91 16.19 -18.81
C THR A 220 39.16 15.08 -17.78
N LYS A 221 38.12 14.31 -17.41
CA LYS A 221 38.23 13.18 -16.48
C LYS A 221 39.01 12.03 -17.12
N ALA A 222 40.06 11.57 -16.45
CA ALA A 222 40.97 10.53 -16.94
C ALA A 222 40.72 9.14 -16.30
N ALA A 223 40.44 9.05 -14.99
CA ALA A 223 40.20 7.77 -14.28
C ALA A 223 39.52 7.99 -12.90
N ALA A 224 38.99 6.92 -12.28
CA ALA A 224 38.52 6.91 -10.88
C ALA A 224 39.45 6.03 -10.00
N LEU A 225 39.76 6.46 -8.76
CA LEU A 225 40.64 5.73 -7.82
C LEU A 225 39.85 5.13 -6.64
N THR A 226 38.82 4.31 -6.91
CA THR A 226 37.91 3.78 -5.87
C THR A 226 37.68 2.27 -6.00
N CYS A 227 37.14 1.64 -4.96
CA CYS A 227 36.60 0.27 -5.02
C CYS A 227 35.38 0.20 -5.96
N GLU A 228 35.02 -1.01 -6.39
CA GLU A 228 33.82 -1.22 -7.20
C GLU A 228 32.54 -0.88 -6.41
N LYS A 229 31.46 -0.61 -7.14
CA LYS A 229 30.16 -0.28 -6.55
C LYS A 229 29.70 -1.41 -5.61
N GLY A 230 29.44 -1.09 -4.35
CA GLY A 230 29.01 -2.04 -3.32
C GLY A 230 30.13 -2.55 -2.41
N GLN A 231 31.39 -2.20 -2.70
CA GLN A 231 32.53 -2.50 -1.84
C GLN A 231 32.89 -1.30 -0.95
N HIS A 232 33.41 -1.58 0.23
CA HIS A 232 33.87 -0.61 1.21
C HIS A 232 35.39 -0.51 1.19
N PHE A 233 35.89 0.68 0.93
CA PHE A 233 37.31 0.98 1.03
C PHE A 233 37.74 1.08 2.50
N ASP A 234 38.83 0.41 2.84
CA ASP A 234 39.50 0.47 4.14
C ASP A 234 41.01 0.72 3.95
N PHE A 235 41.63 1.47 4.85
CA PHE A 235 43.06 1.82 4.77
C PHE A 235 44.00 0.68 5.16
N ILE A 236 43.48 -0.42 5.70
CA ILE A 236 44.26 -1.61 6.04
C ILE A 236 45.05 -2.11 4.82
N ASP A 237 46.31 -2.49 5.06
CA ASP A 237 47.23 -3.08 4.09
C ASP A 237 47.47 -2.22 2.81
N GLY A 238 47.40 -0.89 2.96
CA GLY A 238 47.69 0.07 1.89
C GLY A 238 46.49 0.42 1.00
N GLY A 239 45.28 0.14 1.45
CA GLY A 239 44.04 0.40 0.72
C GLY A 239 43.43 -0.89 0.18
N THR A 240 42.40 -1.40 0.85
CA THR A 240 41.73 -2.66 0.57
C THR A 240 40.22 -2.49 0.46
N CYS A 241 39.59 -3.32 -0.36
CA CYS A 241 38.16 -3.30 -0.63
C CYS A 241 37.51 -4.53 0.02
N TRP A 242 36.47 -4.31 0.81
CA TRP A 242 35.76 -5.33 1.58
C TRP A 242 34.26 -5.28 1.32
N SER A 243 33.57 -6.40 1.47
CA SER A 243 32.11 -6.49 1.34
C SER A 243 31.48 -7.10 2.60
N CYS A 244 30.22 -6.75 2.86
CA CYS A 244 29.40 -7.46 3.83
C CYS A 244 28.44 -8.42 3.11
N PRO A 245 28.03 -9.52 3.76
CA PRO A 245 26.98 -10.40 3.25
C PRO A 245 25.69 -9.63 2.92
N GLU A 246 24.88 -10.19 2.02
CA GLU A 246 23.63 -9.58 1.59
C GLU A 246 22.70 -9.34 2.81
N GLY A 247 22.16 -8.13 2.92
CA GLY A 247 21.33 -7.73 4.06
C GLY A 247 22.10 -7.32 5.33
N ALA A 248 23.44 -7.33 5.34
CA ALA A 248 24.26 -6.87 6.45
C ALA A 248 24.94 -5.52 6.16
N ASP A 249 25.13 -4.70 7.20
CA ASP A 249 25.79 -3.40 7.12
C ASP A 249 27.19 -3.44 7.70
N ARG A 250 28.09 -2.66 7.12
CA ARG A 250 29.40 -2.39 7.72
C ARG A 250 29.25 -1.63 9.05
N THR A 251 29.85 -2.17 10.10
CA THR A 251 29.95 -1.53 11.42
C THR A 251 31.20 -0.65 11.53
N LEU A 252 31.39 0.01 12.66
CA LEU A 252 32.63 0.74 12.98
C LEU A 252 33.75 -0.19 13.48
N ASN A 253 33.46 -1.47 13.73
CA ASN A 253 34.47 -2.44 14.15
C ASN A 253 35.47 -2.69 13.02
N ASN A 254 36.67 -3.21 13.32
CA ASN A 254 37.67 -3.54 12.30
C ASN A 254 37.11 -4.51 11.23
N VAL A 255 37.48 -4.38 9.95
CA VAL A 255 37.03 -5.28 8.86
C VAL A 255 37.38 -6.74 9.10
N LYS A 256 38.48 -7.02 9.83
CA LYS A 256 38.92 -8.38 10.21
C LYS A 256 38.22 -8.91 11.47
N SER A 257 37.30 -8.16 12.08
CA SER A 257 36.57 -8.57 13.27
C SER A 257 35.33 -9.40 12.93
N ASN A 258 34.94 -10.32 13.80
CA ASN A 258 33.65 -11.02 13.73
C ASN A 258 32.43 -10.10 13.91
N LYS A 259 32.65 -8.83 14.27
CA LYS A 259 31.60 -7.80 14.36
C LYS A 259 31.66 -6.82 13.19
N ALA A 260 32.41 -7.13 12.13
CA ALA A 260 32.61 -6.21 11.01
C ALA A 260 31.30 -5.90 10.26
N CYS A 261 30.39 -6.86 10.18
CA CYS A 261 29.07 -6.71 9.58
C CYS A 261 27.99 -6.96 10.64
N ARG A 262 26.96 -6.11 10.67
CA ARG A 262 25.77 -6.30 11.52
C ARG A 262 24.59 -6.73 10.65
N ASN A 263 23.84 -7.73 11.10
CA ASN A 263 22.61 -8.12 10.43
C ASN A 263 21.55 -7.02 10.63
N LYS A 264 20.76 -6.75 9.59
CA LYS A 264 19.73 -5.71 9.62
C LYS A 264 18.32 -6.26 9.91
N LYS A 265 18.16 -7.56 10.16
CA LYS A 265 16.85 -8.20 10.40
C LYS A 265 16.23 -7.79 11.74
N MET A 266 14.91 -7.64 11.75
CA MET A 266 14.09 -7.45 12.95
C MET A 266 13.29 -8.72 13.25
N LYS A 267 13.32 -9.19 14.50
CA LYS A 267 12.55 -10.36 14.94
C LYS A 267 11.28 -9.94 15.69
N TRP A 268 10.11 -10.25 15.12
CA TRP A 268 8.81 -9.95 15.73
C TRP A 268 8.23 -11.14 16.52
N VAL A 269 7.76 -10.87 17.73
CA VAL A 269 7.09 -11.84 18.60
C VAL A 269 5.61 -11.51 18.66
N THR A 270 4.77 -12.46 18.24
CA THR A 270 3.30 -12.33 18.28
C THR A 270 2.75 -12.75 19.64
N PRO A 271 1.75 -12.05 20.18
CA PRO A 271 1.13 -12.41 21.45
C PRO A 271 0.31 -13.70 21.31
N THR A 272 0.22 -14.47 22.40
CA THR A 272 -0.59 -15.70 22.44
C THR A 272 -2.08 -15.37 22.55
N ARG A 273 -2.93 -16.23 21.98
CA ARG A 273 -4.39 -16.13 22.09
C ARG A 273 -5.03 -17.51 22.18
N THR A 274 -6.10 -17.62 22.95
CA THR A 274 -6.90 -18.84 23.00
C THR A 274 -7.70 -18.97 21.70
N MET A 275 -7.56 -20.11 21.02
CA MET A 275 -8.36 -20.44 19.83
C MET A 275 -9.61 -21.23 20.22
N TYR A 276 -10.43 -21.61 19.24
CA TYR A 276 -11.57 -22.48 19.46
C TYR A 276 -11.15 -23.95 19.35
N GLY A 277 -11.98 -24.84 19.87
CA GLY A 277 -11.91 -26.26 19.59
C GLY A 277 -13.15 -26.74 18.87
N LEU A 278 -13.19 -28.03 18.52
CA LEU A 278 -14.27 -28.61 17.71
C LEU A 278 -15.67 -28.37 18.29
N PHE A 279 -15.81 -28.47 19.61
CA PHE A 279 -17.07 -28.21 20.35
C PHE A 279 -17.20 -26.77 20.87
N GLY A 280 -16.33 -25.86 20.42
CA GLY A 280 -16.38 -24.43 20.71
C GLY A 280 -17.09 -23.60 19.64
N LEU A 281 -17.59 -24.24 18.58
CA LEU A 281 -18.18 -23.59 17.41
C LEU A 281 -19.68 -23.24 17.59
N GLY A 282 -20.28 -23.59 18.72
CA GLY A 282 -21.66 -23.27 19.07
C GLY A 282 -22.67 -24.38 18.73
N SER A 283 -23.93 -24.15 19.08
CA SER A 283 -24.98 -25.18 19.09
C SER A 283 -25.26 -25.82 17.72
N GLY A 284 -25.06 -25.08 16.61
CA GLY A 284 -25.21 -25.63 15.26
C GLY A 284 -24.15 -26.68 14.92
N ALA A 285 -22.92 -26.49 15.38
CA ALA A 285 -21.85 -27.47 15.24
C ALA A 285 -22.11 -28.70 16.12
N ASP A 286 -22.50 -28.50 17.38
CA ASP A 286 -22.84 -29.58 18.32
C ASP A 286 -23.95 -30.49 17.77
N GLU A 287 -24.94 -29.92 17.08
CA GLU A 287 -26.04 -30.67 16.48
C GLU A 287 -25.58 -31.54 15.31
N ILE A 288 -24.85 -30.97 14.36
CA ILE A 288 -24.30 -31.71 13.21
C ILE A 288 -23.32 -32.80 13.66
N LEU A 289 -22.48 -32.52 14.67
CA LEU A 289 -21.57 -33.50 15.23
C LEU A 289 -22.31 -34.66 15.91
N ALA A 290 -23.39 -34.37 16.63
CA ALA A 290 -24.21 -35.42 17.24
C ALA A 290 -24.90 -36.29 16.19
N GLU A 291 -25.39 -35.69 15.10
CA GLU A 291 -25.97 -36.41 13.96
C GLU A 291 -24.95 -37.31 13.26
N LEU A 292 -23.75 -36.80 12.96
CA LEU A 292 -22.68 -37.58 12.34
C LEU A 292 -22.29 -38.81 13.18
N ILE A 293 -22.18 -38.64 14.50
CA ILE A 293 -21.82 -39.74 15.42
C ILE A 293 -22.97 -40.75 15.55
N ALA A 294 -24.23 -40.29 15.52
CA ALA A 294 -25.39 -41.17 15.59
C ALA A 294 -25.56 -42.00 14.30
N ASP A 295 -25.38 -41.37 13.14
CA ASP A 295 -25.54 -42.02 11.83
C ASP A 295 -24.39 -42.98 11.48
N ARG A 296 -23.16 -42.67 11.92
CA ARG A 296 -21.92 -43.43 11.69
C ARG A 296 -21.47 -43.57 10.24
N SER A 297 -22.38 -43.57 9.26
CA SER A 297 -22.08 -43.96 7.88
C SER A 297 -21.03 -43.07 7.20
N GLU A 298 -21.14 -41.75 7.38
CA GLU A 298 -20.18 -40.79 6.82
C GLU A 298 -18.80 -40.89 7.50
N ILE A 299 -18.76 -41.20 8.79
CA ILE A 299 -17.52 -41.44 9.56
C ILE A 299 -16.86 -42.73 9.06
N ASP A 300 -17.63 -43.81 8.91
CA ASP A 300 -17.10 -45.09 8.43
C ASP A 300 -16.58 -44.97 6.99
N ALA A 301 -17.28 -44.21 6.15
CA ALA A 301 -16.86 -43.96 4.76
C ALA A 301 -15.52 -43.20 4.71
N ILE A 302 -15.38 -42.11 5.46
CA ILE A 302 -14.17 -41.28 5.44
C ILE A 302 -12.98 -42.01 6.07
N VAL A 303 -13.19 -42.80 7.13
CA VAL A 303 -12.15 -43.62 7.77
C VAL A 303 -11.71 -44.75 6.86
N SER A 304 -12.66 -45.42 6.19
CA SER A 304 -12.35 -46.51 5.26
C SER A 304 -11.51 -46.04 4.09
N GLU A 305 -11.77 -44.82 3.60
CA GLU A 305 -11.02 -44.24 2.49
C GLU A 305 -9.63 -43.77 2.92
N ALA A 306 -9.52 -43.13 4.09
CA ALA A 306 -8.22 -42.79 4.67
C ALA A 306 -7.34 -44.03 4.87
N ALA A 307 -7.95 -45.15 5.29
CA ALA A 307 -7.25 -46.42 5.44
C ALA A 307 -6.75 -46.97 4.10
N LYS A 308 -7.52 -46.85 3.01
CA LYS A 308 -7.07 -47.26 1.67
C LYS A 308 -5.88 -46.43 1.20
N THR A 309 -5.99 -45.11 1.27
CA THR A 309 -4.96 -44.18 0.82
C THR A 309 -3.66 -44.33 1.63
N GLY A 310 -3.79 -44.51 2.95
CA GLY A 310 -2.67 -44.77 3.86
C GLY A 310 -2.17 -46.22 3.89
N LYS A 311 -2.78 -47.14 3.11
CA LYS A 311 -2.47 -48.58 3.10
C LYS A 311 -2.57 -49.26 4.48
N TYR A 312 -3.52 -48.83 5.30
CA TYR A 312 -3.82 -49.41 6.61
C TYR A 312 -4.97 -50.41 6.54
N SER A 313 -5.01 -51.34 7.51
CA SER A 313 -6.18 -52.21 7.68
C SER A 313 -7.42 -51.38 8.01
N ARG A 314 -8.47 -51.55 7.20
CA ARG A 314 -9.76 -50.88 7.37
C ARG A 314 -10.35 -51.10 8.77
N ASP A 315 -10.38 -52.33 9.24
CA ASP A 315 -10.98 -52.67 10.54
C ASP A 315 -10.21 -52.06 11.70
N ARG A 316 -8.88 -52.03 11.62
CA ARG A 316 -8.04 -51.37 12.61
C ARG A 316 -8.28 -49.86 12.62
N ALA A 317 -8.36 -49.23 11.45
CA ALA A 317 -8.62 -47.80 11.32
C ALA A 317 -10.01 -47.42 11.88
N LEU A 318 -11.05 -48.19 11.55
CA LEU A 318 -12.41 -48.00 12.09
C LEU A 318 -12.44 -48.15 13.60
N LYS A 319 -11.81 -49.19 14.15
CA LYS A 319 -11.75 -49.40 15.61
C LYS A 319 -11.05 -48.23 16.31
N THR A 320 -9.90 -47.81 15.81
CA THR A 320 -9.14 -46.69 16.39
C THR A 320 -9.90 -45.35 16.28
N ALA A 321 -10.57 -45.10 15.15
CA ALA A 321 -11.36 -43.88 14.97
C ALA A 321 -12.55 -43.82 15.93
N TRP A 322 -13.28 -44.92 16.11
CA TRP A 322 -14.42 -44.97 17.02
C TRP A 322 -14.01 -44.94 18.48
N ASP A 323 -12.93 -45.61 18.88
CA ASP A 323 -12.39 -45.51 20.24
C ASP A 323 -12.01 -44.06 20.61
N LEU A 324 -11.42 -43.32 19.67
CA LEU A 324 -11.15 -41.89 19.83
C LEU A 324 -12.43 -41.05 19.93
N ILE A 325 -13.42 -41.32 19.07
CA ILE A 325 -14.69 -40.58 19.05
C ILE A 325 -15.49 -40.83 20.34
N ASP A 326 -15.47 -42.05 20.87
CA ASP A 326 -16.21 -42.42 22.08
C ASP A 326 -15.55 -41.87 23.35
N THR A 327 -14.21 -41.79 23.38
CA THR A 327 -13.47 -41.34 24.58
C THR A 327 -13.16 -39.84 24.57
N LYS A 328 -12.77 -39.30 23.41
CA LYS A 328 -12.30 -37.93 23.24
C LYS A 328 -12.74 -37.34 21.89
N PRO A 329 -14.06 -37.15 21.66
CA PRO A 329 -14.56 -36.70 20.37
C PRO A 329 -14.01 -35.34 19.94
N TRP A 330 -13.61 -34.47 20.89
CA TRP A 330 -13.00 -33.17 20.61
C TRP A 330 -11.60 -33.25 20.01
N GLU A 331 -10.97 -34.42 20.03
CA GLU A 331 -9.66 -34.67 19.40
C GLU A 331 -9.78 -35.37 18.04
N SER A 332 -11.01 -35.67 17.58
CA SER A 332 -11.23 -36.40 16.33
C SER A 332 -11.06 -35.52 15.10
N SER A 333 -9.99 -35.77 14.32
CA SER A 333 -9.76 -35.14 13.03
C SER A 333 -10.82 -35.52 11.98
N TYR A 334 -11.41 -36.71 12.08
CA TYR A 334 -12.50 -37.14 11.19
C TYR A 334 -13.77 -36.31 11.41
N LEU A 335 -14.13 -36.06 12.67
CA LEU A 335 -15.28 -35.20 13.00
C LEU A 335 -15.05 -33.75 12.58
N ALA A 336 -13.85 -33.21 12.81
CA ALA A 336 -13.48 -31.89 12.32
C ALA A 336 -13.56 -31.81 10.79
N THR A 337 -13.10 -32.83 10.08
CA THR A 337 -13.10 -32.85 8.61
C THR A 337 -14.51 -32.96 8.03
N LEU A 338 -15.36 -33.81 8.61
CA LEU A 338 -16.76 -33.93 8.19
C LEU A 338 -17.56 -32.68 8.51
N LEU A 339 -17.34 -32.04 9.66
CA LEU A 339 -17.98 -30.77 9.99
C LEU A 339 -17.57 -29.66 9.02
N ALA A 340 -16.28 -29.60 8.65
CA ALA A 340 -15.79 -28.70 7.60
C ALA A 340 -16.47 -28.97 6.26
N LYS A 341 -16.63 -30.25 5.88
CA LYS A 341 -17.35 -30.64 4.67
C LYS A 341 -18.81 -30.17 4.70
N LYS A 342 -19.53 -30.40 5.81
CA LYS A 342 -20.91 -29.92 5.98
C LYS A 342 -21.00 -28.40 5.86
N ALA A 343 -20.02 -27.67 6.41
CA ALA A 343 -19.95 -26.21 6.25
C ALA A 343 -19.72 -25.80 4.79
N ILE A 344 -18.79 -26.44 4.08
CA ILE A 344 -18.52 -26.16 2.65
C ILE A 344 -19.76 -26.45 1.80
N ASP A 345 -20.38 -27.61 1.99
CA ASP A 345 -21.57 -28.03 1.26
C ASP A 345 -22.74 -27.07 1.54
N ALA A 346 -22.93 -26.66 2.81
CA ALA A 346 -23.94 -25.68 3.19
C ALA A 346 -23.67 -24.28 2.61
N ALA A 347 -22.41 -23.85 2.53
CA ALA A 347 -22.03 -22.57 1.95
C ALA A 347 -22.35 -22.50 0.45
N GLN A 348 -22.28 -23.62 -0.27
CA GLN A 348 -22.62 -23.69 -1.69
C GLN A 348 -24.13 -23.66 -1.96
N LYS A 349 -24.96 -23.98 -0.97
CA LYS A 349 -26.43 -23.87 -1.08
C LYS A 349 -26.87 -22.39 -1.13
N PRO A 350 -27.91 -22.04 -1.92
CA PRO A 350 -28.59 -20.76 -1.80
C PRO A 350 -29.06 -20.51 -0.36
N ALA A 351 -29.00 -19.26 0.12
CA ALA A 351 -29.35 -18.93 1.51
C ALA A 351 -30.76 -19.37 1.92
N SER A 352 -31.71 -19.38 0.99
CA SER A 352 -33.09 -19.85 1.19
C SER A 352 -33.23 -21.36 1.39
N GLN A 353 -32.23 -22.15 1.00
CA GLN A 353 -32.23 -23.61 1.10
C GLN A 353 -31.43 -24.14 2.29
N ARG A 354 -30.81 -23.25 3.09
CA ARG A 354 -30.00 -23.63 4.25
C ARG A 354 -30.88 -23.85 5.47
N SER A 355 -30.64 -24.95 6.20
CA SER A 355 -31.31 -25.21 7.48
C SER A 355 -30.89 -24.20 8.55
N LYS A 356 -31.68 -24.07 9.63
CA LYS A 356 -31.31 -23.18 10.75
C LYS A 356 -29.98 -23.59 11.40
N VAL A 357 -29.70 -24.89 11.44
CA VAL A 357 -28.45 -25.46 11.97
C VAL A 357 -27.27 -25.10 11.07
N GLU A 358 -27.43 -25.23 9.75
CA GLU A 358 -26.43 -24.82 8.76
C GLU A 358 -26.15 -23.32 8.81
N GLN A 359 -27.18 -22.48 8.94
CA GLN A 359 -27.03 -21.03 9.08
C GLN A 359 -26.24 -20.66 10.34
N SER A 360 -26.53 -21.33 11.46
CA SER A 360 -25.80 -21.15 12.73
C SER A 360 -24.33 -21.55 12.61
N LEU A 361 -24.04 -22.71 12.01
CA LEU A 361 -22.67 -23.18 11.76
C LEU A 361 -21.88 -22.21 10.87
N LEU A 362 -22.46 -21.76 9.74
CA LEU A 362 -21.80 -20.83 8.83
C LEU A 362 -21.53 -19.48 9.49
N ALA A 363 -22.47 -18.98 10.31
CA ALA A 363 -22.28 -17.72 11.04
C ALA A 363 -21.13 -17.84 12.05
N ALA A 364 -21.02 -18.95 12.77
CA ALA A 364 -19.93 -19.20 13.72
C ALA A 364 -18.56 -19.26 13.02
N ILE A 365 -18.45 -20.06 11.95
CA ILE A 365 -17.20 -20.23 11.19
C ILE A 365 -16.77 -18.89 10.57
N SER A 366 -17.70 -18.18 9.93
CA SER A 366 -17.43 -16.88 9.31
C SER A 366 -16.88 -15.88 10.32
N LYS A 367 -17.46 -15.85 11.53
CA LYS A 367 -17.03 -14.96 12.61
C LYS A 367 -15.62 -15.29 13.10
N ILE A 368 -15.30 -16.57 13.27
CA ILE A 368 -13.98 -17.02 13.71
C ILE A 368 -12.92 -16.74 12.64
N PHE A 369 -13.25 -16.98 11.37
CA PHE A 369 -12.36 -16.69 10.25
C PHE A 369 -12.08 -15.19 10.15
N GLN A 370 -13.12 -14.36 10.36
CA GLN A 370 -12.97 -12.91 10.40
C GLN A 370 -12.02 -12.49 11.53
N TRP A 371 -12.17 -13.04 12.73
CA TRP A 371 -11.26 -12.74 13.85
C TRP A 371 -9.82 -13.19 13.59
N ASN A 372 -9.62 -14.33 12.90
CA ASN A 372 -8.29 -14.80 12.50
C ASN A 372 -7.64 -13.86 11.49
N ARG A 373 -8.37 -13.43 10.45
CA ARG A 373 -7.89 -12.43 9.48
C ARG A 373 -7.51 -11.12 10.18
N GLN A 374 -8.35 -10.65 11.10
CA GLN A 374 -8.12 -9.41 11.83
C GLN A 374 -6.85 -9.50 12.67
N PHE A 375 -6.70 -10.54 13.49
CA PHE A 375 -5.52 -10.68 14.35
C PHE A 375 -4.22 -10.64 13.54
N ILE A 376 -4.13 -11.41 12.45
CA ILE A 376 -2.92 -11.46 11.61
C ILE A 376 -2.63 -10.10 10.96
N ALA A 377 -3.65 -9.43 10.42
CA ALA A 377 -3.49 -8.10 9.81
C ALA A 377 -3.05 -7.03 10.82
N TYR A 378 -3.58 -7.06 12.04
CA TYR A 378 -3.18 -6.12 13.09
C TYR A 378 -1.80 -6.44 13.69
N GLN A 379 -1.35 -7.70 13.67
CA GLN A 379 0.05 -8.03 14.01
C GLN A 379 1.03 -7.55 12.95
N ALA A 380 0.71 -7.74 11.66
CA ALA A 380 1.49 -7.20 10.54
C ALA A 380 1.68 -5.68 10.65
N LYS A 381 0.61 -4.97 11.00
CA LYS A 381 0.65 -3.52 11.24
C LYS A 381 1.62 -3.14 12.36
N GLN A 382 1.49 -3.78 13.53
CA GLN A 382 2.32 -3.45 14.69
C GLN A 382 3.80 -3.72 14.42
N ALA A 383 4.09 -4.83 13.75
CA ALA A 383 5.45 -5.18 13.37
C ALA A 383 6.04 -4.16 12.37
N HIS A 384 5.26 -3.77 11.36
CA HIS A 384 5.66 -2.74 10.41
C HIS A 384 5.91 -1.37 11.06
N GLU A 385 5.02 -0.94 11.97
CA GLU A 385 5.20 0.31 12.71
C GLU A 385 6.47 0.29 13.57
N ASN A 386 6.80 -0.85 14.19
CA ASN A 386 8.04 -1.02 14.94
C ASN A 386 9.27 -0.95 14.02
N TRP A 387 9.22 -1.59 12.85
CA TRP A 387 10.30 -1.51 11.86
C TRP A 387 10.54 -0.08 11.36
N VAL A 388 9.47 0.68 11.08
CA VAL A 388 9.56 2.11 10.71
C VAL A 388 10.19 2.93 11.84
N ALA A 389 9.74 2.71 13.08
CA ALA A 389 10.29 3.40 14.26
C ALA A 389 11.77 3.05 14.48
N ALA A 390 12.16 1.79 14.25
CA ALA A 390 13.53 1.34 14.34
C ALA A 390 14.42 2.00 13.28
N GLY A 391 13.94 2.13 12.04
CA GLY A 391 14.65 2.87 10.99
C GLY A 391 14.88 4.34 11.36
N GLN A 392 13.88 5.00 11.94
CA GLN A 392 13.99 6.38 12.42
C GLN A 392 14.95 6.52 13.60
N ALA A 393 14.85 5.63 14.59
CA ALA A 393 15.73 5.62 15.76
C ALA A 393 17.19 5.34 15.36
N PHE A 394 17.40 4.42 14.41
CA PHE A 394 18.70 4.14 13.81
C PHE A 394 19.27 5.37 13.11
N TYR A 395 18.50 6.04 12.25
CA TYR A 395 18.93 7.27 11.57
C TYR A 395 19.27 8.38 12.57
N ALA A 396 18.44 8.58 13.60
CA ALA A 396 18.67 9.59 14.63
C ALA A 396 19.95 9.29 15.44
N ALA A 397 20.22 8.04 15.80
CA ALA A 397 21.46 7.64 16.46
C ALA A 397 22.68 7.90 15.57
N ARG A 398 22.63 7.46 14.30
CA ARG A 398 23.73 7.57 13.33
C ARG A 398 24.04 9.02 12.92
N SER A 399 23.01 9.88 12.84
CA SER A 399 23.15 11.29 12.51
C SER A 399 23.95 12.08 13.57
N LYS A 400 23.92 11.65 14.84
CA LYS A 400 24.73 12.25 15.91
C LYS A 400 26.21 11.90 15.77
N GLU A 401 26.53 10.73 15.23
CA GLU A 401 27.89 10.27 15.00
C GLU A 401 28.49 10.84 13.69
N MET A 402 27.71 10.85 12.61
CA MET A 402 28.22 11.14 11.24
C MET A 402 27.78 12.51 10.68
N GLY A 403 26.99 13.29 11.43
CA GLY A 403 26.50 14.59 10.99
C GLY A 403 25.74 14.53 9.66
N ALA A 404 25.95 15.53 8.79
CA ALA A 404 25.30 15.61 7.48
C ALA A 404 25.64 14.46 6.51
N ALA A 405 26.67 13.65 6.80
CA ALA A 405 27.06 12.53 5.96
C ALA A 405 26.16 11.30 6.09
N VAL A 406 25.26 11.25 7.09
CA VAL A 406 24.29 10.16 7.29
C VAL A 406 23.35 9.97 6.08
N ILE A 407 23.14 11.03 5.28
CA ILE A 407 22.33 10.98 4.05
C ILE A 407 22.94 10.08 2.95
N TYR A 408 24.22 9.72 3.09
CA TYR A 408 24.93 8.85 2.16
C TYR A 408 25.12 7.41 2.69
N SER A 409 24.59 7.09 3.88
CA SER A 409 24.68 5.72 4.42
C SER A 409 23.52 4.85 3.97
N ASP A 410 23.81 3.76 3.27
CA ASP A 410 22.86 2.74 2.78
C ASP A 410 22.34 1.80 3.89
N SER A 411 22.23 2.34 5.10
CA SER A 411 22.11 1.60 6.34
C SER A 411 20.69 1.59 6.89
N MET A 412 19.71 1.20 6.07
CA MET A 412 18.35 0.97 6.57
C MET A 412 18.18 -0.46 7.06
N ILE A 413 17.46 -0.63 8.17
CA ILE A 413 17.05 -1.94 8.72
C ILE A 413 16.34 -2.72 7.62
N THR A 414 16.73 -3.97 7.36
CA THR A 414 16.09 -4.79 6.33
C THR A 414 14.62 -5.00 6.69
N PRO A 415 13.72 -4.98 5.71
CA PRO A 415 12.31 -5.17 5.98
C PRO A 415 12.00 -6.47 6.73
N LEU A 416 10.88 -6.46 7.46
CA LEU A 416 10.41 -7.61 8.22
C LEU A 416 10.07 -8.80 7.30
N ASP A 417 10.44 -10.02 7.73
CA ASP A 417 9.96 -11.26 7.13
C ASP A 417 8.55 -11.61 7.67
N TYR A 418 7.52 -11.34 6.86
CA TYR A 418 6.13 -11.62 7.25
C TYR A 418 5.82 -13.13 7.20
N ASN A 419 6.64 -13.94 6.52
CA ASN A 419 6.46 -15.40 6.53
C ASN A 419 6.77 -15.95 7.92
N GLU A 420 7.89 -15.51 8.51
CA GLU A 420 8.26 -15.89 9.89
C GLU A 420 7.22 -15.39 10.91
N MET A 421 6.69 -14.18 10.70
CA MET A 421 5.64 -13.61 11.56
C MET A 421 4.32 -14.43 11.51
N VAL A 422 3.86 -14.81 10.33
CA VAL A 422 2.64 -15.61 10.16
C VAL A 422 2.84 -17.02 10.74
N ALA A 423 4.01 -17.63 10.54
CA ALA A 423 4.35 -18.92 11.14
C ALA A 423 4.30 -18.87 12.68
N ASN A 424 4.87 -17.82 13.29
CA ASN A 424 4.85 -17.62 14.75
C ASN A 424 3.42 -17.40 15.30
N THR A 425 2.50 -16.88 14.49
CA THR A 425 1.07 -16.74 14.86
C THR A 425 0.39 -18.09 15.04
N ILE A 426 0.80 -19.11 14.29
CA ILE A 426 0.29 -20.49 14.39
C ILE A 426 0.88 -21.16 15.65
N GLN A 427 2.18 -20.99 15.86
CA GLN A 427 2.92 -21.60 16.99
C GLN A 427 2.59 -20.98 18.36
N GLY A 428 2.12 -19.73 18.40
CA GLY A 428 1.67 -19.05 19.63
C GLY A 428 0.33 -19.55 20.20
N SER A 429 -0.33 -20.51 19.53
CA SER A 429 -1.44 -21.27 20.09
C SER A 429 -0.86 -22.49 20.81
N ALA A 430 -1.20 -22.69 22.09
CA ALA A 430 -0.59 -23.71 22.96
C ALA A 430 -0.87 -25.17 22.53
N ALA A 431 -1.45 -25.39 21.35
CA ALA A 431 -2.14 -26.62 21.00
C ALA A 431 -1.79 -27.18 19.60
N VAL A 432 -0.71 -26.69 18.98
CA VAL A 432 -0.05 -27.37 17.83
C VAL A 432 0.38 -28.81 18.18
N SER A 433 0.44 -29.14 19.47
CA SER A 433 0.61 -30.49 20.01
C SER A 433 -0.47 -31.50 19.59
N MET A 434 -1.63 -31.07 19.06
CA MET A 434 -2.71 -31.99 18.62
C MET A 434 -2.52 -32.54 17.20
N VAL A 435 -1.62 -31.95 16.41
CA VAL A 435 -1.04 -32.64 15.23
C VAL A 435 0.11 -33.55 15.70
N GLY A 436 0.02 -34.05 16.93
CA GLY A 436 0.88 -35.06 17.50
C GLY A 436 0.59 -36.41 16.87
N SER A 437 1.47 -36.80 15.95
CA SER A 437 1.88 -38.15 15.52
C SER A 437 0.86 -39.17 15.00
N ALA A 438 -0.44 -39.07 15.28
CA ALA A 438 -1.44 -40.01 14.74
C ALA A 438 -2.53 -39.31 13.92
N ALA A 439 -3.04 -38.15 14.35
CA ALA A 439 -4.09 -37.44 13.63
C ALA A 439 -3.61 -36.81 12.31
N ALA A 440 -2.32 -36.44 12.21
CA ALA A 440 -1.70 -35.91 11.00
C ALA A 440 -1.69 -36.92 9.85
N SER A 441 -1.33 -38.17 10.17
CA SER A 441 -1.23 -39.31 9.25
C SER A 441 -2.58 -39.77 8.70
N TYR A 442 -3.69 -39.41 9.36
CA TYR A 442 -5.05 -39.65 8.87
C TYR A 442 -5.71 -38.41 8.26
N PHE A 443 -5.28 -37.20 8.64
CA PHE A 443 -5.81 -35.94 8.13
C PHE A 443 -5.41 -35.68 6.66
N LEU A 444 -4.15 -35.92 6.32
CA LEU A 444 -3.61 -35.67 4.96
C LEU A 444 -4.21 -36.60 3.88
N PRO A 445 -4.36 -37.92 4.09
CA PRO A 445 -5.02 -38.80 3.13
C PRO A 445 -6.50 -38.46 2.93
N THR A 446 -7.19 -38.10 4.01
CA THR A 446 -8.61 -37.74 4.00
C THR A 446 -8.88 -36.47 3.21
N PHE A 447 -7.99 -35.49 3.34
CA PHE A 447 -8.04 -34.23 2.61
C PHE A 447 -7.80 -34.42 1.09
N ALA A 448 -6.78 -35.21 0.73
CA ALA A 448 -6.46 -35.52 -0.66
C ALA A 448 -7.63 -36.21 -1.40
N TYR A 449 -8.38 -37.06 -0.70
CA TYR A 449 -9.58 -37.71 -1.21
C TYR A 449 -10.71 -36.73 -1.52
N MET A 450 -11.03 -35.81 -0.60
CA MET A 450 -12.14 -34.86 -0.82
C MET A 450 -11.81 -33.76 -1.84
N PHE A 451 -10.52 -33.49 -2.07
CA PHE A 451 -10.05 -32.40 -2.93
C PHE A 451 -8.82 -32.79 -3.78
N PRO A 452 -8.99 -33.69 -4.77
CA PRO A 452 -7.88 -34.26 -5.55
C PRO A 452 -7.14 -33.25 -6.45
N TYR A 453 -7.65 -32.02 -6.59
CA TYR A 453 -7.11 -30.95 -7.44
C TYR A 453 -6.55 -29.74 -6.65
N SER A 454 -6.40 -29.85 -5.32
CA SER A 454 -5.83 -28.78 -4.50
C SER A 454 -4.29 -28.79 -4.56
N HIS A 455 -3.71 -27.90 -5.37
CA HIS A 455 -2.28 -27.89 -5.66
C HIS A 455 -1.39 -27.47 -4.47
N GLY A 456 -1.95 -26.90 -3.40
CA GLY A 456 -1.18 -26.39 -2.25
C GLY A 456 -0.77 -27.45 -1.21
N LEU A 457 -1.59 -28.47 -0.96
CA LEU A 457 -1.32 -29.48 0.09
C LEU A 457 -0.67 -30.77 -0.44
N ALA A 458 -0.63 -30.98 -1.75
CA ALA A 458 0.07 -32.11 -2.37
C ALA A 458 1.59 -32.11 -2.04
N ALA A 459 2.15 -30.96 -1.68
CA ALA A 459 3.53 -30.85 -1.17
C ALA A 459 3.71 -31.48 0.22
N ILE A 460 2.66 -31.58 1.04
CA ILE A 460 2.72 -32.21 2.37
C ILE A 460 2.62 -33.73 2.26
N THR A 461 1.81 -34.25 1.33
CA THR A 461 1.77 -35.70 1.04
C THR A 461 3.09 -36.25 0.49
N ALA A 462 3.92 -35.40 -0.15
CA ALA A 462 5.26 -35.77 -0.59
C ALA A 462 6.27 -35.90 0.56
N ALA A 463 5.97 -35.35 1.75
CA ALA A 463 6.84 -35.46 2.93
C ALA A 463 6.63 -36.76 3.73
N GLU A 464 5.56 -37.51 3.46
CA GLU A 464 5.20 -38.73 4.21
C GLU A 464 5.95 -40.00 3.77
N SER A 465 6.69 -39.99 2.65
CA SER A 465 7.51 -41.16 2.25
C SER A 465 8.79 -41.33 3.08
N GLY A 466 9.06 -40.42 4.03
CA GLY A 466 10.20 -40.47 4.96
C GLY A 466 9.82 -40.91 6.38
N SER A 467 9.05 -41.99 6.51
CA SER A 467 8.60 -42.51 7.80
C SER A 467 9.74 -43.20 8.58
N SER A 468 10.47 -42.43 9.40
CA SER A 468 11.16 -42.94 10.61
C SER A 468 11.71 -41.85 11.54
N ALA A 469 11.93 -40.62 11.05
CA ALA A 469 12.49 -39.54 11.88
C ALA A 469 11.45 -38.80 12.75
N PHE A 470 10.15 -39.03 12.55
CA PHE A 470 9.08 -38.26 13.22
C PHE A 470 8.72 -38.79 14.63
N LEU A 471 9.20 -39.97 15.02
CA LEU A 471 8.77 -40.65 16.25
C LEU A 471 9.67 -40.39 17.47
N THR A 472 10.87 -39.81 17.33
CA THR A 472 11.86 -39.81 18.42
C THR A 472 12.29 -38.44 18.94
N THR A 473 11.98 -37.35 18.24
CA THR A 473 12.22 -35.99 18.77
C THR A 473 10.89 -35.33 19.11
N GLY A 474 10.47 -35.48 20.36
CA GLY A 474 9.43 -34.61 20.93
C GLY A 474 9.88 -33.16 20.82
N GLY A 475 9.34 -32.43 19.84
CA GLY A 475 9.69 -31.04 19.58
C GLY A 475 9.57 -30.66 18.11
N SER A 476 8.69 -29.68 17.85
CA SER A 476 8.91 -28.60 16.87
C SER A 476 9.44 -29.01 15.49
N GLY A 477 8.57 -29.42 14.56
CA GLY A 477 9.06 -29.82 13.23
C GLY A 477 8.03 -29.99 12.13
N VAL A 478 7.02 -29.13 12.00
CA VAL A 478 6.27 -28.99 10.74
C VAL A 478 5.96 -27.50 10.50
N LEU A 479 6.89 -26.85 9.79
CA LEU A 479 6.81 -25.61 8.98
C LEU A 479 8.16 -24.88 8.91
N ALA A 480 9.14 -25.27 9.71
CA ALA A 480 10.51 -24.76 9.64
C ALA A 480 11.52 -25.92 9.67
N SER A 481 11.92 -26.43 8.51
CA SER A 481 13.19 -27.14 8.36
C SER A 481 14.00 -26.49 7.24
N THR A 482 15.08 -25.84 7.66
CA THR A 482 16.15 -25.29 6.84
C THR A 482 16.95 -26.43 6.24
N GLY A 483 16.58 -26.84 5.02
CA GLY A 483 17.25 -27.88 4.27
C GLY A 483 16.44 -28.17 3.00
N ALA A 484 17.10 -28.56 1.91
CA ALA A 484 16.62 -28.51 0.52
C ALA A 484 15.25 -29.16 0.17
N ALA A 485 14.51 -29.72 1.14
CA ALA A 485 13.12 -30.15 1.01
C ALA A 485 12.07 -29.14 1.57
N GLY A 486 12.50 -28.10 2.31
CA GLY A 486 11.61 -27.07 2.90
C GLY A 486 11.15 -25.97 1.93
N ALA A 487 11.66 -25.96 0.69
CA ALA A 487 11.36 -24.92 -0.30
C ALA A 487 9.93 -24.99 -0.89
N ALA A 488 9.21 -26.10 -0.69
CA ALA A 488 7.90 -26.32 -1.32
C ALA A 488 6.69 -25.95 -0.43
N ALA A 489 6.86 -25.75 0.88
CA ALA A 489 5.76 -25.42 1.80
C ALA A 489 5.80 -23.98 2.34
N ALA A 490 6.98 -23.34 2.34
CA ALA A 490 7.17 -21.96 2.79
C ALA A 490 6.34 -20.89 2.00
N PRO A 491 6.05 -21.03 0.69
CA PRO A 491 5.32 -19.99 -0.05
C PRO A 491 3.80 -19.94 0.25
N LEU A 492 3.24 -20.95 0.91
CA LEU A 492 1.78 -21.12 1.01
C LEU A 492 1.16 -20.36 2.18
N ALA A 493 1.84 -20.23 3.34
CA ALA A 493 1.23 -19.60 4.52
C ALA A 493 0.81 -18.13 4.28
N VAL A 494 1.55 -17.42 3.42
CA VAL A 494 1.34 -15.98 3.21
C VAL A 494 0.40 -15.68 2.04
N THR A 495 0.23 -16.63 1.12
CA THR A 495 -0.84 -16.55 0.10
C THR A 495 -2.23 -16.76 0.71
N LEU A 496 -2.32 -17.38 1.89
CA LEU A 496 -3.55 -18.00 2.39
C LEU A 496 -4.15 -17.35 3.64
N ALA A 497 -3.39 -16.57 4.41
CA ALA A 497 -3.88 -15.98 5.65
C ALA A 497 -4.64 -14.65 5.48
N ILE A 498 -4.48 -14.00 4.33
CA ILE A 498 -5.09 -12.72 3.99
C ILE A 498 -5.31 -12.73 2.48
N GLY A 499 -6.54 -12.96 2.01
CA GLY A 499 -6.88 -13.16 0.60
C GLY A 499 -6.54 -12.08 -0.45
N VAL A 500 -5.56 -11.19 -0.23
CA VAL A 500 -4.86 -10.45 -1.30
C VAL A 500 -3.40 -10.24 -0.88
N ILE A 501 -2.50 -11.01 -1.50
CA ILE A 501 -1.06 -10.74 -1.70
C ILE A 501 -0.29 -10.30 -0.45
N VAL A 502 0.37 -11.25 0.21
CA VAL A 502 1.76 -11.02 0.63
C VAL A 502 2.57 -12.19 0.08
N THR A 503 2.90 -12.19 -1.20
CA THR A 503 3.74 -13.26 -1.79
C THR A 503 4.95 -12.74 -2.55
N MET A 504 5.39 -11.51 -2.29
CA MET A 504 6.54 -10.98 -3.00
C MET A 504 7.50 -10.27 -2.05
N GLU A 505 8.58 -10.98 -1.71
CA GLU A 505 9.91 -10.50 -1.30
C GLU A 505 9.94 -9.01 -0.94
N ILE A 506 9.66 -8.72 0.33
CA ILE A 506 9.78 -7.36 0.85
C ILE A 506 11.24 -6.90 0.85
N ASP A 507 12.15 -7.86 0.78
CA ASP A 507 13.59 -7.76 0.57
C ASP A 507 13.96 -6.85 -0.63
N LYS A 508 13.05 -6.67 -1.61
CA LYS A 508 13.25 -5.81 -2.79
C LYS A 508 12.67 -4.40 -2.66
N PHE A 509 12.04 -4.05 -1.54
CA PHE A 509 11.37 -2.74 -1.40
C PHE A 509 12.25 -1.65 -0.81
N ALA A 510 12.81 -0.84 -1.71
CA ALA A 510 13.31 0.50 -1.42
C ALA A 510 12.20 1.55 -1.13
N LYS A 511 10.92 1.16 -0.96
CA LYS A 511 9.81 2.10 -0.73
C LYS A 511 8.86 1.60 0.36
N LEU A 512 9.08 2.10 1.59
CA LEU A 512 8.24 1.95 2.79
C LEU A 512 6.71 2.06 2.52
N GLN A 513 6.32 2.90 1.56
CA GLN A 513 4.92 3.18 1.21
C GLN A 513 4.16 1.97 0.61
N LYS A 514 4.84 1.05 -0.08
CA LYS A 514 4.17 -0.13 -0.67
C LYS A 514 3.76 -1.12 0.43
N ALA A 515 4.65 -1.39 1.37
CA ALA A 515 4.36 -2.25 2.51
C ALA A 515 3.24 -1.68 3.40
N GLU A 516 3.23 -0.36 3.63
CA GLU A 516 2.14 0.28 4.39
C GLU A 516 0.79 0.17 3.65
N GLY A 517 0.78 0.31 2.32
CA GLY A 517 -0.41 0.15 1.48
C GLY A 517 -0.99 -1.27 1.50
N GLU A 518 -0.13 -2.28 1.39
CA GLU A 518 -0.51 -3.71 1.45
C GLU A 518 -1.05 -4.08 2.83
N ILE A 519 -0.44 -3.61 3.92
CA ILE A 519 -0.94 -3.81 5.28
C ILE A 519 -2.30 -3.14 5.48
N ARG A 520 -2.51 -1.93 4.96
CA ARG A 520 -3.81 -1.26 5.02
C ARG A 520 -4.89 -2.02 4.26
N GLN A 521 -4.56 -2.54 3.08
CA GLN A 521 -5.48 -3.39 2.30
C GLN A 521 -5.80 -4.69 3.04
N ALA A 522 -4.79 -5.33 3.63
CA ALA A 522 -4.95 -6.52 4.45
C ALA A 522 -5.90 -6.28 5.64
N ILE A 523 -5.76 -5.15 6.34
CA ILE A 523 -6.66 -4.76 7.45
C ILE A 523 -8.08 -4.50 6.95
N ASP A 524 -8.24 -3.84 5.80
CA ASP A 524 -9.56 -3.57 5.23
C ASP A 524 -10.28 -4.88 4.87
N ILE A 525 -9.59 -5.79 4.19
CA ILE A 525 -10.11 -7.14 3.86
C ILE A 525 -10.45 -7.91 5.14
N ALA A 526 -9.58 -7.85 6.14
CA ALA A 526 -9.79 -8.53 7.41
C ALA A 526 -11.00 -7.99 8.18
N ASN A 527 -11.31 -6.70 8.06
CA ASN A 527 -12.45 -6.08 8.71
C ASN A 527 -13.79 -6.34 8.01
N ARG A 528 -13.79 -6.82 6.76
CA ARG A 528 -15.01 -7.22 6.06
C ARG A 528 -15.58 -8.52 6.66
N PRO A 529 -16.90 -8.65 6.80
CA PRO A 529 -17.52 -9.92 7.15
C PRO A 529 -17.08 -11.03 6.18
N VAL A 530 -16.72 -12.19 6.72
CA VAL A 530 -16.41 -13.36 5.89
C VAL A 530 -17.72 -13.91 5.33
N ASP A 531 -17.78 -14.01 4.01
CA ASP A 531 -18.79 -14.83 3.32
C ASP A 531 -18.09 -16.09 2.82
N LEU A 532 -18.41 -17.24 3.42
CA LEU A 532 -17.79 -18.52 3.08
C LEU A 532 -18.13 -18.97 1.65
N ALA A 533 -19.32 -18.62 1.15
CA ALA A 533 -19.71 -18.98 -0.22
C ALA A 533 -18.87 -18.19 -1.23
N LEU A 534 -18.65 -16.90 -0.97
CA LEU A 534 -17.79 -16.04 -1.78
C LEU A 534 -16.31 -16.45 -1.64
N MET A 535 -15.85 -16.74 -0.43
CA MET A 535 -14.49 -17.21 -0.15
C MET A 535 -14.19 -18.45 -0.98
N LEU A 536 -15.02 -19.49 -0.93
CA LEU A 536 -14.80 -20.75 -1.65
C LEU A 536 -14.81 -20.62 -3.18
N GLN A 537 -15.31 -19.51 -3.72
CA GLN A 537 -15.27 -19.20 -5.16
C GLN A 537 -13.98 -18.50 -5.59
N GLN A 538 -13.16 -18.02 -4.64
CA GLN A 538 -11.88 -17.37 -4.94
C GLN A 538 -10.84 -18.41 -5.38
N LYS A 539 -9.88 -17.97 -6.21
CA LYS A 539 -8.83 -18.82 -6.79
C LYS A 539 -8.09 -19.68 -5.76
N ASN A 540 -7.83 -19.13 -4.57
CA ASN A 540 -7.16 -19.80 -3.44
C ASN A 540 -8.09 -19.94 -2.22
N GLY A 541 -9.40 -19.83 -2.44
CA GLY A 541 -10.39 -19.69 -1.38
C GLY A 541 -10.56 -20.94 -0.52
N LYS A 542 -10.32 -22.11 -1.10
CA LYS A 542 -10.35 -23.39 -0.38
C LYS A 542 -9.14 -23.49 0.54
N GLU A 543 -7.97 -23.11 0.06
CA GLU A 543 -6.74 -23.11 0.84
C GLU A 543 -6.81 -22.08 1.99
N GLU A 544 -7.39 -20.89 1.75
CA GLU A 544 -7.67 -19.90 2.80
C GLU A 544 -8.69 -20.43 3.83
N PHE A 545 -9.75 -21.10 3.38
CA PHE A 545 -10.71 -21.75 4.27
C PHE A 545 -10.00 -22.75 5.20
N TRP A 546 -9.13 -23.60 4.66
CA TRP A 546 -8.45 -24.63 5.44
C TRP A 546 -7.37 -24.07 6.36
N PHE A 547 -6.68 -22.99 5.97
CA PHE A 547 -5.79 -22.26 6.86
C PHE A 547 -6.53 -21.74 8.09
N HIS A 548 -7.67 -21.07 7.88
CA HIS A 548 -8.45 -20.53 8.99
C HIS A 548 -9.17 -21.63 9.80
N TRP A 549 -9.61 -22.72 9.16
CA TRP A 549 -10.23 -23.87 9.82
C TRP A 549 -9.27 -24.56 10.79
N THR A 550 -8.07 -24.88 10.34
CA THR A 550 -7.05 -25.55 11.15
C THR A 550 -6.55 -24.67 12.28
N THR A 551 -6.35 -23.38 12.01
CA THR A 551 -5.99 -22.39 13.05
C THR A 551 -7.12 -22.21 14.07
N ALA A 552 -8.37 -22.23 13.62
CA ALA A 552 -9.54 -22.05 14.48
C ALA A 552 -9.74 -23.21 15.45
N LEU A 553 -9.35 -24.43 15.08
CA LEU A 553 -9.57 -25.66 15.85
C LEU A 553 -8.35 -26.13 16.65
N SER A 554 -7.35 -25.27 16.84
CA SER A 554 -6.14 -25.70 17.52
C SER A 554 -6.39 -26.05 18.99
N GLU A 555 -7.37 -25.44 19.68
CA GLU A 555 -7.60 -25.66 21.11
C GLU A 555 -8.47 -26.87 21.45
N LYS A 556 -8.32 -27.37 22.69
CA LYS A 556 -9.14 -28.47 23.21
C LYS A 556 -10.43 -27.94 23.85
N THR A 557 -11.51 -27.90 23.09
CA THR A 557 -12.86 -27.61 23.65
C THR A 557 -13.68 -28.89 23.78
N GLN A 558 -14.02 -29.26 25.02
CA GLN A 558 -14.84 -30.44 25.31
C GLN A 558 -16.32 -30.19 24.94
N PRO A 559 -17.09 -31.25 24.63
CA PRO A 559 -18.52 -31.16 24.36
C PRO A 559 -19.30 -30.53 25.51
N SER A 560 -20.33 -29.77 25.18
CA SER A 560 -21.26 -29.23 26.18
C SER A 560 -21.96 -30.35 26.97
N VAL A 561 -22.40 -30.05 28.20
CA VAL A 561 -23.09 -31.05 29.06
C VAL A 561 -24.34 -31.62 28.36
N ASN A 562 -25.01 -30.82 27.53
CA ASN A 562 -26.20 -31.21 26.78
C ASN A 562 -25.91 -32.07 25.55
N PHE A 563 -24.65 -32.14 25.10
CA PHE A 563 -24.25 -32.92 23.94
C PHE A 563 -24.52 -34.42 24.13
N LYS A 564 -24.19 -34.96 25.31
CA LYS A 564 -24.42 -36.38 25.63
C LYS A 564 -25.91 -36.74 25.60
N THR A 565 -26.75 -35.88 26.18
CA THR A 565 -28.21 -36.06 26.19
C THR A 565 -28.79 -36.03 24.78
N ARG A 566 -28.31 -35.11 23.93
CA ARG A 566 -28.72 -35.00 22.53
C ARG A 566 -28.29 -36.21 21.70
N LEU A 567 -27.05 -36.66 21.86
CA LEU A 567 -26.54 -37.85 21.19
C LEU A 567 -27.32 -39.11 21.57
N ALA A 568 -27.67 -39.25 22.86
CA ALA A 568 -28.49 -40.36 23.34
C ALA A 568 -29.90 -40.36 22.70
N ALA A 569 -30.54 -39.19 22.61
CA ALA A 569 -31.87 -39.06 22.00
C ALA A 569 -31.88 -39.43 20.50
N LEU A 570 -30.85 -39.02 19.76
CA LEU A 570 -30.69 -39.40 18.34
C LEU A 570 -30.49 -40.91 18.18
N LYS A 571 -29.66 -41.53 19.03
CA LYS A 571 -29.43 -42.98 19.03
C LYS A 571 -30.67 -43.81 19.40
N SER A 572 -31.60 -43.25 20.19
CA SER A 572 -32.85 -43.92 20.56
C SER A 572 -34.01 -43.71 19.58
N GLY A 573 -33.80 -43.02 18.46
CA GLY A 573 -34.86 -42.78 17.45
C GLY A 573 -35.99 -41.85 17.90
N THR A 574 -35.85 -41.19 19.06
CA THR A 574 -36.83 -40.23 19.57
C THR A 574 -36.51 -38.84 19.04
N THR A 575 -37.30 -38.35 18.09
CA THR A 575 -37.25 -36.96 17.62
C THR A 575 -37.72 -36.00 18.72
N SER A 576 -36.88 -35.72 19.71
CA SER A 576 -37.16 -34.64 20.65
C SER A 576 -36.90 -33.29 19.98
N LYS A 577 -37.97 -32.50 19.80
CA LYS A 577 -37.85 -31.06 19.54
C LYS A 577 -36.97 -30.47 20.65
N PRO A 578 -36.00 -29.58 20.36
CA PRO A 578 -35.08 -29.08 21.37
C PRO A 578 -35.87 -28.34 22.46
N THR A 579 -35.96 -28.94 23.65
CA THR A 579 -36.39 -28.23 24.86
C THR A 579 -35.24 -27.33 25.27
N MET A 580 -35.48 -26.01 25.32
CA MET A 580 -34.57 -25.06 25.94
C MET A 580 -34.32 -25.49 27.39
N PRO A 581 -33.06 -25.58 27.86
CA PRO A 581 -32.80 -25.88 29.26
C PRO A 581 -33.34 -24.75 30.15
N THR A 582 -34.14 -25.11 31.15
CA THR A 582 -34.43 -24.26 32.31
C THR A 582 -33.10 -24.03 33.04
N ILE A 583 -32.69 -22.77 33.15
CA ILE A 583 -31.49 -22.40 33.90
C ILE A 583 -31.83 -22.42 35.39
N THR A 584 -31.26 -23.37 36.12
CA THR A 584 -31.21 -23.39 37.58
C THR A 584 -29.75 -23.39 38.00
N GLY A 585 -29.31 -22.35 38.73
CA GLY A 585 -28.09 -22.37 39.53
C GLY A 585 -26.94 -21.51 39.02
N GLY A 586 -26.83 -20.29 39.60
CA GLY A 586 -25.69 -19.39 39.48
C GLY A 586 -25.97 -18.04 40.14
N THR A 587 -26.19 -18.04 41.46
CA THR A 587 -26.49 -16.89 42.33
C THR A 587 -25.19 -16.16 42.79
N PRO A 588 -25.23 -15.02 43.53
CA PRO A 588 -24.60 -13.76 43.16
C PRO A 588 -23.42 -13.36 44.08
N ILE A 589 -22.60 -12.40 43.65
CA ILE A 589 -21.66 -11.70 44.54
C ILE A 589 -22.44 -10.59 45.25
N ASN A 590 -22.75 -10.79 46.52
CA ASN A 590 -23.35 -9.75 47.37
C ASN A 590 -22.25 -8.91 48.04
N ALA A 591 -22.53 -7.62 48.09
CA ALA A 591 -21.65 -6.56 48.55
C ALA A 591 -21.28 -6.68 50.04
N SER A 592 -20.03 -6.39 50.37
CA SER A 592 -19.72 -5.59 51.56
C SER A 592 -18.38 -4.86 51.41
N GLN A 593 -18.43 -3.56 51.70
CA GLN A 593 -17.34 -2.65 52.09
C GLN A 593 -16.58 -1.86 50.99
N SER A 594 -17.16 -0.68 50.73
CA SER A 594 -16.54 0.65 50.88
C SER A 594 -15.68 1.23 49.75
N ALA A 595 -16.25 2.24 49.10
CA ALA A 595 -15.56 3.28 48.32
C ALA A 595 -14.64 4.17 49.20
N PRO A 596 -13.72 4.95 48.59
CA PRO A 596 -13.98 6.39 48.48
C PRO A 596 -13.79 6.89 47.03
N THR A 597 -14.83 7.41 46.37
CA THR A 597 -15.35 8.79 46.33
C THR A 597 -14.64 9.74 45.35
N THR A 598 -15.45 10.20 44.37
CA THR A 598 -15.54 11.57 43.79
C THR A 598 -14.33 12.08 42.99
N SER A 599 -14.45 12.70 41.81
CA SER A 599 -15.52 13.51 41.19
C SER A 599 -15.16 13.78 39.71
N GLY A 600 -16.14 14.15 38.87
CA GLY A 600 -15.87 14.93 37.65
C GLY A 600 -16.55 14.47 36.36
N SER A 601 -17.68 15.09 36.06
CA SER A 601 -18.54 14.99 34.86
C SER A 601 -17.86 15.10 33.49
N MET A 602 -18.50 14.53 32.46
CA MET A 602 -19.06 15.21 31.26
C MET A 602 -19.94 14.19 30.48
N THR A 603 -21.29 14.26 30.47
CA THR A 603 -22.17 14.98 29.49
C THR A 603 -21.70 14.78 28.03
N SER A 604 -22.45 14.28 27.03
CA SER A 604 -23.90 14.27 26.77
C SER A 604 -24.31 13.22 25.73
N ALA A 605 -25.54 12.70 25.90
CA ALA A 605 -26.59 12.43 24.92
C ALA A 605 -26.28 11.70 23.60
N VAL A 606 -26.75 10.45 23.50
CA VAL A 606 -27.23 9.84 22.25
C VAL A 606 -28.76 9.83 22.34
N ALA A 607 -29.41 10.65 21.50
CA ALA A 607 -30.86 10.65 21.35
C ALA A 607 -31.27 9.70 20.21
N SER A 608 -32.42 9.08 20.45
CA SER A 608 -33.03 7.94 19.78
C SER A 608 -33.46 8.20 18.34
N VAL A 609 -33.42 7.12 17.56
CA VAL A 609 -33.98 6.95 16.22
C VAL A 609 -35.50 6.77 16.31
N GLN A 610 -36.28 7.50 15.50
CA GLN A 610 -37.45 6.91 14.84
C GLN A 610 -37.87 7.61 13.53
N THR A 611 -37.83 6.80 12.46
CA THR A 611 -38.66 6.75 11.23
C THR A 611 -38.88 7.98 10.35
N MET A 612 -38.44 7.87 9.08
CA MET A 612 -39.28 8.04 7.89
C MET A 612 -38.79 7.16 6.73
N ALA A 613 -39.71 6.45 6.10
CA ALA A 613 -39.51 5.85 4.79
C ALA A 613 -39.73 6.92 3.71
N SER A 614 -38.65 7.40 3.09
CA SER A 614 -38.54 7.90 1.71
C SER A 614 -37.12 8.47 1.51
N VAL A 615 -36.55 8.25 0.33
CA VAL A 615 -35.16 8.54 -0.11
C VAL A 615 -34.12 7.50 0.34
N MET A 616 -33.96 6.44 -0.46
CA MET A 616 -32.72 5.65 -0.49
C MET A 616 -31.62 6.55 -1.09
N GLY A 617 -30.63 6.93 -0.30
CA GLY A 617 -29.50 7.74 -0.76
C GLY A 617 -28.28 6.87 -1.09
N ASP A 618 -27.92 6.82 -2.38
CA ASP A 618 -26.62 6.36 -2.87
C ASP A 618 -25.49 7.09 -2.10
N LYS A 619 -24.56 6.37 -1.48
CA LYS A 619 -23.51 6.99 -0.64
C LYS A 619 -22.37 7.57 -1.47
N TRP A 620 -22.69 8.63 -2.21
CA TRP A 620 -21.72 9.55 -2.81
C TRP A 620 -21.28 10.59 -1.78
N PHE A 621 -19.97 10.77 -1.63
CA PHE A 621 -19.38 11.76 -0.74
C PHE A 621 -18.74 12.86 -1.57
N GLN A 622 -19.18 14.10 -1.38
CA GLN A 622 -18.51 15.24 -1.99
C GLN A 622 -17.13 15.43 -1.35
N ILE A 623 -16.12 15.56 -2.20
CA ILE A 623 -14.74 15.81 -1.81
C ILE A 623 -14.44 17.29 -2.03
N PRO A 624 -13.91 18.01 -1.02
CA PRO A 624 -13.57 19.42 -1.18
C PRO A 624 -12.59 19.64 -2.33
N GLY A 625 -12.93 20.57 -3.21
CA GLY A 625 -12.17 20.90 -4.41
C GLY A 625 -13.07 21.01 -5.63
N ALA A 626 -12.50 21.50 -6.73
CA ALA A 626 -13.17 21.54 -8.03
C ALA A 626 -12.21 21.11 -9.13
N ALA A 627 -12.71 20.32 -10.08
CA ALA A 627 -11.92 19.72 -11.15
C ALA A 627 -12.62 19.81 -12.51
N ASN A 628 -11.83 20.06 -13.55
CA ASN A 628 -12.24 19.95 -14.96
C ASN A 628 -12.02 18.54 -15.52
N ASP A 629 -11.11 17.78 -14.93
CA ASP A 629 -10.81 16.40 -15.30
C ASP A 629 -10.24 15.63 -14.10
N ILE A 630 -10.40 14.31 -14.09
CA ILE A 630 -10.01 13.44 -12.98
C ILE A 630 -9.49 12.11 -13.51
N ALA A 631 -8.38 11.64 -12.94
CA ALA A 631 -7.85 10.32 -13.23
C ALA A 631 -7.36 9.65 -11.95
N ARG A 632 -7.61 8.35 -11.82
CA ARG A 632 -7.16 7.56 -10.68
C ARG A 632 -6.08 6.57 -11.13
N ALA A 633 -5.00 6.52 -10.38
CA ALA A 633 -3.94 5.54 -10.52
C ALA A 633 -4.37 4.20 -9.90
N ASP A 634 -3.73 3.10 -10.31
CA ASP A 634 -4.01 1.75 -9.79
C ASP A 634 -3.70 1.65 -8.28
N ASP A 635 -2.74 2.44 -7.77
CA ASP A 635 -2.40 2.54 -6.34
C ASP A 635 -3.42 3.33 -5.51
N GLY A 636 -4.42 3.93 -6.16
CA GLY A 636 -5.49 4.73 -5.55
C GLY A 636 -5.17 6.22 -5.41
N THR A 637 -3.98 6.67 -5.83
CA THR A 637 -3.69 8.10 -5.97
C THR A 637 -4.65 8.72 -6.97
N THR A 638 -5.33 9.78 -6.56
CA THR A 638 -6.28 10.48 -7.41
C THR A 638 -5.66 11.78 -7.89
N TYR A 639 -5.65 12.00 -9.19
CA TYR A 639 -5.18 13.23 -9.80
C TYR A 639 -6.37 14.00 -10.35
N ILE A 640 -6.33 15.32 -10.19
CA ILE A 640 -7.29 16.22 -10.81
C ILE A 640 -6.57 17.28 -11.63
N VAL A 641 -7.18 17.62 -12.75
CA VAL A 641 -6.98 18.92 -13.40
C VAL A 641 -7.98 19.87 -12.76
N SER A 642 -7.51 20.88 -12.03
CA SER A 642 -8.40 21.80 -11.32
C SER A 642 -9.12 22.77 -12.25
N THR A 643 -9.96 23.62 -11.68
CA THR A 643 -10.58 24.76 -12.37
C THR A 643 -9.70 26.02 -12.34
N GLU A 644 -8.56 26.00 -11.66
CA GLU A 644 -7.69 27.16 -11.49
C GLU A 644 -6.76 27.35 -12.71
N PRO A 645 -6.84 28.49 -13.43
CA PRO A 645 -5.98 28.74 -14.58
C PRO A 645 -4.49 28.78 -14.18
N PHE A 646 -3.66 28.07 -14.94
CA PHE A 646 -2.20 28.04 -14.75
C PHE A 646 -1.50 27.71 -16.07
N GLN A 647 -0.53 28.54 -16.47
CA GLN A 647 0.29 28.34 -17.68
C GLN A 647 -0.54 27.97 -18.93
N ALA A 648 -1.60 28.74 -19.22
CA ALA A 648 -2.53 28.56 -20.35
C ALA A 648 -3.43 27.32 -20.35
N THR A 649 -3.36 26.46 -19.32
CA THR A 649 -4.36 25.43 -19.02
C THR A 649 -4.76 25.52 -17.54
N PHE A 650 -4.72 24.42 -16.77
CA PHE A 650 -5.10 24.42 -15.36
C PHE A 650 -4.06 23.73 -14.47
N LYS A 651 -4.11 24.01 -13.16
CA LYS A 651 -3.23 23.35 -12.19
C LYS A 651 -3.56 21.86 -12.08
N ILE A 652 -2.54 21.07 -11.74
CA ILE A 652 -2.69 19.64 -11.45
C ILE A 652 -2.55 19.46 -9.94
N TYR A 653 -3.46 18.70 -9.34
CA TYR A 653 -3.34 18.28 -7.94
C TYR A 653 -3.37 16.77 -7.85
N LYS A 654 -2.67 16.23 -6.86
CA LYS A 654 -2.76 14.83 -6.46
C LYS A 654 -3.27 14.73 -5.03
N GLN A 655 -4.14 13.76 -4.78
CA GLN A 655 -4.58 13.36 -3.46
C GLN A 655 -4.08 11.95 -3.20
N ASP A 656 -3.35 11.83 -2.10
CA ASP A 656 -2.87 10.54 -1.61
C ASP A 656 -4.04 9.71 -1.06
N LYS A 657 -3.94 8.38 -1.16
CA LYS A 657 -4.97 7.44 -0.69
C LYS A 657 -5.23 7.52 0.82
N VAL A 658 -4.26 7.97 1.61
CA VAL A 658 -4.31 8.02 3.08
C VAL A 658 -4.68 9.40 3.60
N VAL A 659 -4.09 10.45 3.01
CA VAL A 659 -4.31 11.84 3.43
C VAL A 659 -5.25 12.48 2.42
N SER A 660 -6.52 12.70 2.80
CA SER A 660 -7.55 13.35 1.96
C SER A 660 -7.28 14.85 1.71
N LYS A 661 -6.04 15.22 1.42
CA LYS A 661 -5.57 16.58 1.14
C LYS A 661 -4.95 16.65 -0.26
N TRP A 662 -5.41 17.59 -1.07
CA TRP A 662 -4.83 17.89 -2.37
C TRP A 662 -3.46 18.55 -2.23
N THR A 663 -2.47 18.03 -2.96
CA THR A 663 -1.12 18.60 -3.09
C THR A 663 -0.89 18.97 -4.54
N GLN A 664 -0.46 20.20 -4.80
CA GLN A 664 -0.22 20.66 -6.18
C GLN A 664 0.98 19.90 -6.78
N VAL A 665 0.81 19.40 -8.00
CA VAL A 665 1.88 18.84 -8.83
C VAL A 665 2.36 19.95 -9.77
N SER A 666 3.67 20.00 -10.06
CA SER A 666 4.20 20.91 -11.07
C SER A 666 3.58 20.63 -12.44
N GLY A 667 3.60 21.61 -13.34
CA GLY A 667 3.00 21.49 -14.68
C GLY A 667 1.57 22.02 -14.77
N SER A 668 1.00 21.94 -15.97
CA SER A 668 -0.37 22.37 -16.27
C SER A 668 -1.00 21.42 -17.29
N ALA A 669 -2.27 21.11 -17.11
CA ALA A 669 -2.98 20.17 -17.97
C ALA A 669 -4.41 20.64 -18.25
N SER A 670 -4.96 20.12 -19.35
CA SER A 670 -6.37 20.18 -19.73
C SER A 670 -7.04 18.82 -19.65
N ARG A 671 -6.28 17.73 -19.80
CA ARG A 671 -6.67 16.35 -19.53
C ARG A 671 -5.56 15.57 -18.85
N ILE A 672 -5.95 14.54 -18.11
CA ILE A 672 -5.03 13.68 -17.36
C ILE A 672 -5.44 12.21 -17.45
N ALA A 673 -4.47 11.32 -17.58
CA ALA A 673 -4.64 9.88 -17.48
C ALA A 673 -3.44 9.25 -16.78
N VAL A 674 -3.60 8.05 -16.23
CA VAL A 674 -2.52 7.37 -15.51
C VAL A 674 -2.33 5.96 -16.05
N ALA A 675 -1.10 5.62 -16.45
CA ALA A 675 -0.69 4.26 -16.81
C ALA A 675 0.11 3.65 -15.65
N GLY A 676 -0.53 2.80 -14.83
CA GLY A 676 0.05 2.32 -13.57
C GLY A 676 0.27 3.49 -12.62
N ASN A 677 1.54 3.90 -12.47
CA ASN A 677 1.94 5.09 -11.68
C ASN A 677 2.52 6.22 -12.54
N THR A 678 2.52 6.07 -13.87
CA THR A 678 3.04 7.08 -14.78
C THR A 678 1.93 7.98 -15.27
N VAL A 679 1.99 9.26 -14.93
CA VAL A 679 0.98 10.24 -15.31
C VAL A 679 1.23 10.77 -16.71
N TRP A 680 0.18 10.80 -17.51
CA TRP A 680 0.12 11.39 -18.83
C TRP A 680 -0.83 12.57 -18.82
N ILE A 681 -0.44 13.66 -19.47
CA ILE A 681 -1.27 14.86 -19.55
C ILE A 681 -1.33 15.42 -20.96
N ILE A 682 -2.43 16.11 -21.22
CA ILE A 682 -2.58 16.99 -22.39
C ILE A 682 -2.45 18.43 -21.90
N GLY A 683 -1.37 19.09 -22.29
CA GLY A 683 -1.10 20.49 -21.97
C GLY A 683 -1.68 21.45 -23.02
N ARG A 684 -1.06 22.63 -23.13
CA ARG A 684 -1.46 23.68 -24.07
C ARG A 684 -1.49 23.16 -25.52
N GLU A 685 -2.52 23.59 -26.27
CA GLU A 685 -2.69 23.31 -27.70
C GLU A 685 -2.69 21.81 -28.06
N GLY A 686 -3.05 20.95 -27.10
CA GLY A 686 -3.10 19.51 -27.30
C GLY A 686 -1.73 18.81 -27.23
N SER A 687 -0.70 19.47 -26.70
CA SER A 687 0.63 18.85 -26.54
C SER A 687 0.62 17.76 -25.46
N ILE A 688 1.26 16.63 -25.73
CA ILE A 688 1.27 15.45 -24.86
C ILE A 688 2.54 15.45 -24.00
N TYR A 689 2.39 15.16 -22.71
CA TYR A 689 3.51 15.02 -21.78
C TYR A 689 3.38 13.77 -20.92
N ILE A 690 4.54 13.22 -20.54
CA ILE A 690 4.68 12.09 -19.60
C ILE A 690 5.47 12.56 -18.36
N GLN A 691 5.05 12.12 -17.18
CA GLN A 691 5.76 12.39 -15.94
C GLN A 691 7.03 11.54 -15.81
N THR A 692 8.13 12.15 -15.39
CA THR A 692 9.44 11.52 -15.13
C THR A 692 9.99 11.97 -13.77
N ASP A 693 11.06 11.34 -13.28
CA ASP A 693 11.68 11.67 -11.98
C ASP A 693 12.24 13.10 -11.89
N VAL A 694 12.55 13.71 -13.04
CA VAL A 694 13.08 15.09 -13.15
C VAL A 694 12.04 16.11 -13.63
N GLY A 695 10.78 15.70 -13.85
CA GLY A 695 9.69 16.57 -14.29
C GLY A 695 8.91 16.06 -15.50
N TRP A 696 8.26 16.96 -16.24
CA TRP A 696 7.45 16.60 -17.42
C TRP A 696 8.29 16.53 -18.69
N LYS A 697 8.23 15.40 -19.39
CA LYS A 697 8.86 15.23 -20.71
C LYS A 697 7.80 15.33 -21.79
N ARG A 698 8.02 16.20 -22.79
CA ARG A 698 7.15 16.31 -23.96
C ARG A 698 7.27 15.04 -24.81
N VAL A 699 6.14 14.50 -25.23
CA VAL A 699 6.05 13.37 -26.16
C VAL A 699 5.59 13.91 -27.51
N ALA A 700 6.39 13.68 -28.56
CA ALA A 700 6.00 14.06 -29.91
C ALA A 700 4.79 13.24 -30.35
N GLY A 701 3.84 13.88 -31.04
CA GLY A 701 2.59 13.24 -31.44
C GLY A 701 1.56 14.24 -31.98
N PRO A 702 0.40 13.74 -32.45
CA PRO A 702 -0.69 14.59 -32.90
C PRO A 702 -1.27 15.39 -31.73
N LYS A 703 -1.90 16.53 -32.03
CA LYS A 703 -2.55 17.36 -31.03
C LYS A 703 -3.74 16.60 -30.44
N ALA A 704 -3.70 16.29 -29.15
CA ALA A 704 -4.72 15.50 -28.47
C ALA A 704 -5.75 16.40 -27.79
N GLN A 705 -7.01 15.94 -27.74
CA GLN A 705 -8.08 16.53 -26.94
C GLN A 705 -8.47 15.65 -25.75
N ASP A 706 -8.17 14.36 -25.80
CA ASP A 706 -8.42 13.40 -24.72
C ASP A 706 -7.39 12.27 -24.73
N ILE A 707 -7.13 11.68 -23.57
CA ILE A 707 -6.11 10.65 -23.38
C ILE A 707 -6.61 9.57 -22.43
N GLY A 708 -6.40 8.32 -22.82
CA GLY A 708 -6.65 7.15 -22.00
C GLY A 708 -5.38 6.32 -21.90
N ALA A 709 -5.07 5.82 -20.71
CA ALA A 709 -3.80 5.15 -20.47
C ALA A 709 -3.97 3.98 -19.50
N SER A 710 -3.27 2.88 -19.77
CA SER A 710 -3.06 1.76 -18.86
C SER A 710 -1.63 1.25 -19.00
N ALA A 711 -1.20 0.37 -18.11
CA ALA A 711 0.15 -0.22 -18.18
C ALA A 711 0.43 -0.96 -19.50
N LYS A 712 -0.61 -1.42 -20.21
CA LYS A 712 -0.49 -2.18 -21.46
C LYS A 712 -0.79 -1.37 -22.72
N GLY A 713 -1.33 -0.16 -22.62
CA GLY A 713 -1.68 0.64 -23.80
C GLY A 713 -1.96 2.10 -23.48
N ILE A 714 -1.54 2.99 -24.38
CA ILE A 714 -1.81 4.42 -24.30
C ILE A 714 -2.47 4.85 -25.60
N TRP A 715 -3.58 5.57 -25.49
CA TRP A 715 -4.39 5.99 -26.61
C TRP A 715 -4.82 7.44 -26.44
N ILE A 716 -4.99 8.13 -27.56
CA ILE A 716 -5.46 9.52 -27.59
C ILE A 716 -6.55 9.70 -28.62
N VAL A 717 -7.42 10.67 -28.35
CA VAL A 717 -8.29 11.26 -29.36
C VAL A 717 -7.67 12.59 -29.77
N GLY A 718 -7.44 12.78 -31.07
CA GLY A 718 -6.93 14.01 -31.62
C GLY A 718 -7.98 15.13 -31.58
N VAL A 719 -7.54 16.39 -31.66
CA VAL A 719 -8.43 17.55 -31.82
C VAL A 719 -9.23 17.50 -33.14
N ASP A 720 -8.80 16.66 -34.08
CA ASP A 720 -9.49 16.32 -35.34
C ASP A 720 -10.53 15.19 -35.17
N GLY A 721 -10.69 14.66 -33.95
CA GLY A 721 -11.57 13.55 -33.63
C GLY A 721 -11.02 12.16 -33.98
N LYS A 722 -9.83 12.06 -34.59
CA LYS A 722 -9.21 10.77 -34.95
C LYS A 722 -8.63 10.07 -33.73
N ILE A 723 -8.51 8.75 -33.79
CA ILE A 723 -8.03 7.92 -32.69
C ILE A 723 -6.60 7.47 -32.97
N TYR A 724 -5.69 7.61 -32.02
CA TYR A 724 -4.30 7.18 -32.18
C TYR A 724 -3.85 6.26 -31.05
N GLN A 725 -3.19 5.17 -31.40
CA GLN A 725 -2.54 4.24 -30.46
C GLN A 725 -1.06 4.58 -30.36
N ARG A 726 -0.51 4.58 -29.15
CA ARG A 726 0.93 4.61 -28.95
C ARG A 726 1.53 3.22 -29.16
N VAL A 727 2.43 3.10 -30.13
CA VAL A 727 3.16 1.85 -30.43
C VAL A 727 4.65 2.17 -30.41
N GLY A 728 5.33 1.71 -29.36
CA GLY A 728 6.71 2.11 -29.09
C GLY A 728 6.80 3.62 -28.82
N ASN A 729 7.58 4.33 -29.64
CA ASN A 729 7.71 5.79 -29.57
C ASN A 729 6.81 6.54 -30.56
N ASP A 730 6.06 5.83 -31.40
CA ASP A 730 5.25 6.41 -32.46
C ASP A 730 3.75 6.35 -32.15
N TRP A 731 2.99 7.19 -32.86
CA TRP A 731 1.52 7.20 -32.84
C TRP A 731 0.98 6.62 -34.13
N LYS A 732 0.25 5.51 -34.03
CA LYS A 732 -0.43 4.89 -35.16
C LYS A 732 -1.90 5.31 -35.18
N LEU A 733 -2.35 5.75 -36.36
CA LEU A 733 -3.75 6.05 -36.59
C LEU A 733 -4.57 4.76 -36.53
N ALA A 734 -5.64 4.77 -35.74
CA ALA A 734 -6.66 3.74 -35.73
C ALA A 734 -7.90 4.27 -36.46
N ASP A 735 -8.62 3.38 -37.13
CA ASP A 735 -9.84 3.74 -37.86
C ASP A 735 -10.91 4.29 -36.92
N GLY A 736 -11.80 5.14 -37.42
CA GLY A 736 -12.91 5.70 -36.66
C GLY A 736 -12.64 7.06 -36.02
N ALA A 737 -13.65 7.57 -35.31
CA ALA A 737 -13.62 8.88 -34.68
C ALA A 737 -14.29 8.86 -33.30
N ALA A 738 -13.76 9.63 -32.36
CA ALA A 738 -14.20 9.66 -30.98
C ALA A 738 -14.18 11.08 -30.39
N GLN A 739 -14.79 11.23 -29.21
CA GLN A 739 -14.78 12.44 -28.40
C GLN A 739 -14.16 12.19 -27.01
N ARG A 740 -14.38 11.02 -26.42
CA ARG A 740 -13.75 10.56 -25.18
C ARG A 740 -13.12 9.19 -25.34
N ILE A 741 -12.10 8.91 -24.52
CA ILE A 741 -11.41 7.63 -24.51
C ILE A 741 -11.01 7.19 -23.09
N GLY A 742 -11.36 5.95 -22.76
CA GLY A 742 -10.84 5.22 -21.60
C GLY A 742 -10.09 3.97 -22.07
N VAL A 743 -9.16 3.46 -21.28
CA VAL A 743 -8.37 2.27 -21.65
C VAL A 743 -8.41 1.28 -20.50
N ASP A 744 -8.80 0.04 -20.77
CA ASP A 744 -8.83 -0.99 -19.75
C ASP A 744 -7.42 -1.53 -19.40
N SER A 745 -7.31 -2.30 -18.32
CA SER A 745 -6.03 -2.90 -17.89
C SER A 745 -5.43 -3.92 -18.87
N ASP A 746 -6.17 -4.34 -19.91
CA ASP A 746 -5.62 -5.10 -21.03
C ASP A 746 -5.08 -4.23 -22.18
N GLY A 747 -5.19 -2.90 -22.05
CA GLY A 747 -4.72 -1.94 -23.05
C GLY A 747 -5.73 -1.67 -24.16
N ARG A 748 -6.98 -2.12 -24.01
CA ARG A 748 -8.03 -1.96 -25.03
C ARG A 748 -8.76 -0.63 -24.84
N PRO A 749 -8.85 0.21 -25.88
CA PRO A 749 -9.54 1.47 -25.80
C PRO A 749 -11.05 1.28 -25.89
N TRP A 750 -11.73 2.04 -25.06
CA TRP A 750 -13.16 2.29 -25.07
C TRP A 750 -13.38 3.74 -25.43
N VAL A 751 -14.25 4.02 -26.40
CA VAL A 751 -14.47 5.37 -26.89
C VAL A 751 -15.92 5.77 -26.85
N VAL A 752 -16.16 7.05 -26.59
CA VAL A 752 -17.47 7.68 -26.77
C VAL A 752 -17.40 8.61 -27.97
N THR A 753 -18.31 8.43 -28.91
CA THR A 753 -18.42 9.28 -30.11
C THR A 753 -19.14 10.60 -29.81
N LYS A 754 -19.07 11.57 -30.74
CA LYS A 754 -19.79 12.85 -30.62
C LYS A 754 -21.33 12.69 -30.55
N SER A 755 -21.89 11.59 -31.06
CA SER A 755 -23.31 11.25 -30.92
C SER A 755 -23.63 10.45 -29.66
N GLY A 756 -22.62 10.13 -28.83
CA GLY A 756 -22.77 9.43 -27.56
C GLY A 756 -22.76 7.90 -27.65
N HIS A 757 -22.52 7.33 -28.83
CA HIS A 757 -22.32 5.88 -28.95
C HIS A 757 -20.99 5.44 -28.33
N VAL A 758 -21.02 4.32 -27.61
CA VAL A 758 -19.85 3.68 -26.98
C VAL A 758 -19.34 2.56 -27.88
N PHE A 759 -18.03 2.51 -28.11
CA PHE A 759 -17.36 1.43 -28.81
C PHE A 759 -16.17 0.89 -28.00
N VAL A 760 -15.87 -0.40 -28.13
CA VAL A 760 -14.65 -1.02 -27.64
C VAL A 760 -13.84 -1.58 -28.80
N HIS A 761 -12.53 -1.42 -28.78
CA HIS A 761 -11.64 -2.03 -29.77
C HIS A 761 -11.29 -3.45 -29.30
N GLY A 762 -11.95 -4.45 -29.90
CA GLY A 762 -11.83 -5.84 -29.49
C GLY A 762 -10.48 -6.48 -29.83
N ASN A 763 -10.25 -7.72 -29.36
CA ASN A 763 -9.00 -8.47 -29.56
C ASN A 763 -8.68 -8.78 -31.03
N ASN A 764 -9.63 -8.56 -31.95
CA ASN A 764 -9.47 -8.72 -33.40
C ASN A 764 -9.13 -7.41 -34.13
N LEU A 765 -8.75 -6.36 -33.40
CA LEU A 765 -8.45 -5.03 -33.93
C LEU A 765 -9.62 -4.35 -34.66
N LYS A 766 -10.86 -4.70 -34.31
CA LYS A 766 -12.07 -4.06 -34.86
C LYS A 766 -12.88 -3.37 -33.78
N TRP A 767 -13.48 -2.24 -34.13
CA TRP A 767 -14.43 -1.54 -33.28
C TRP A 767 -15.74 -2.30 -33.17
N GLN A 768 -16.19 -2.51 -31.94
CA GLN A 768 -17.46 -3.15 -31.62
C GLN A 768 -18.34 -2.14 -30.92
N LYS A 769 -19.51 -1.84 -31.50
CA LYS A 769 -20.50 -0.97 -30.88
C LYS A 769 -21.08 -1.67 -29.66
N VAL A 770 -21.03 -1.00 -28.51
CA VAL A 770 -21.61 -1.51 -27.27
C VAL A 770 -23.03 -0.96 -27.17
N ALA A 771 -24.02 -1.86 -27.21
CA ALA A 771 -25.43 -1.47 -27.13
C ALA A 771 -25.77 -0.86 -25.77
N GLY A 772 -26.73 0.08 -25.78
CA GLY A 772 -27.29 0.71 -24.59
C GLY A 772 -27.16 2.23 -24.57
N GLU A 773 -26.89 2.79 -23.40
CA GLU A 773 -27.09 4.22 -23.13
C GLU A 773 -26.13 5.13 -23.90
N SER A 774 -26.62 6.33 -24.21
CA SER A 774 -25.81 7.38 -24.84
C SER A 774 -24.90 8.03 -23.79
N ALA A 775 -23.60 7.97 -23.99
CA ALA A 775 -22.60 8.44 -23.03
C ALA A 775 -22.08 9.86 -23.32
N LEU A 776 -21.56 10.51 -22.27
CA LEU A 776 -20.72 11.71 -22.29
C LEU A 776 -19.25 11.36 -22.06
N ASP A 777 -18.99 10.38 -21.21
CA ASP A 777 -17.65 10.00 -20.78
C ASP A 777 -17.58 8.50 -20.45
N VAL A 778 -16.37 7.91 -20.50
CA VAL A 778 -16.14 6.48 -20.25
C VAL A 778 -14.84 6.26 -19.49
N SER A 779 -14.87 5.42 -18.47
CA SER A 779 -13.69 4.96 -17.74
C SER A 779 -13.78 3.45 -17.49
N VAL A 780 -12.65 2.75 -17.58
CA VAL A 780 -12.61 1.27 -17.50
C VAL A 780 -11.40 0.84 -16.70
N ASP A 781 -11.62 0.18 -15.55
CA ASP A 781 -10.54 -0.31 -14.66
C ASP A 781 -10.06 -1.70 -15.11
N ALA A 782 -11.01 -2.59 -15.39
CA ALA A 782 -10.74 -3.97 -15.81
C ALA A 782 -11.54 -4.37 -17.05
N PRO A 783 -11.05 -5.34 -17.83
CA PRO A 783 -11.79 -5.94 -18.94
C PRO A 783 -13.25 -6.25 -18.60
N GLY A 784 -14.18 -5.57 -19.27
CA GLY A 784 -15.61 -5.77 -19.07
C GLY A 784 -16.25 -5.02 -17.90
N LEU A 785 -15.48 -4.27 -17.11
CA LEU A 785 -15.95 -3.39 -16.02
C LEU A 785 -15.94 -1.91 -16.45
N ALA A 786 -16.58 -1.64 -17.58
CA ALA A 786 -16.70 -0.27 -18.09
C ALA A 786 -17.75 0.53 -17.32
N HIS A 787 -17.44 1.80 -17.07
CA HIS A 787 -18.33 2.76 -16.44
C HIS A 787 -18.51 3.96 -17.37
N ILE A 788 -19.73 4.50 -17.44
CA ILE A 788 -20.03 5.68 -18.25
C ILE A 788 -20.82 6.72 -17.48
N VAL A 789 -20.66 7.97 -17.90
CA VAL A 789 -21.63 9.04 -17.63
C VAL A 789 -22.62 9.07 -18.79
N GLY A 790 -23.91 8.92 -18.54
CA GLY A 790 -24.96 9.09 -19.53
C GLY A 790 -25.16 10.56 -19.91
N ARG A 791 -25.75 10.83 -21.08
CA ARG A 791 -26.11 12.20 -21.49
C ARG A 791 -27.17 12.86 -20.62
N ASP A 792 -27.91 12.05 -19.87
CA ASP A 792 -28.84 12.47 -18.83
C ASP A 792 -28.14 12.80 -17.50
N GLY A 793 -26.82 12.62 -17.39
CA GLY A 793 -26.03 12.83 -16.18
C GLY A 793 -26.08 11.67 -15.18
N SER A 794 -26.72 10.56 -15.53
CA SER A 794 -26.72 9.32 -14.74
C SER A 794 -25.39 8.58 -14.87
N LEU A 795 -25.04 7.75 -13.89
CA LEU A 795 -23.83 6.92 -13.92
C LEU A 795 -24.21 5.46 -14.12
N TYR A 796 -23.51 4.76 -15.01
CA TYR A 796 -23.79 3.36 -15.33
C TYR A 796 -22.54 2.49 -15.24
N VAL A 797 -22.73 1.23 -14.83
CA VAL A 797 -21.74 0.15 -14.93
C VAL A 797 -22.18 -0.87 -15.97
N ARG A 798 -21.23 -1.42 -16.71
CA ARG A 798 -21.46 -2.45 -17.71
C ARG A 798 -21.59 -3.82 -17.05
N ASP A 799 -22.73 -4.48 -17.26
CA ASP A 799 -22.89 -5.92 -16.99
C ASP A 799 -22.61 -6.70 -18.27
N ALA A 800 -21.35 -7.12 -18.45
CA ALA A 800 -20.91 -7.83 -19.64
C ALA A 800 -21.69 -9.13 -19.90
N LYS A 801 -22.15 -9.83 -18.85
CA LYS A 801 -22.90 -11.09 -18.97
C LYS A 801 -24.32 -10.87 -19.47
N ALA A 802 -25.00 -9.86 -18.93
CA ALA A 802 -26.38 -9.54 -19.31
C ALA A 802 -26.48 -8.61 -20.54
N ASN A 803 -25.34 -8.24 -21.14
CA ASN A 803 -25.25 -7.32 -22.27
C ASN A 803 -26.02 -5.99 -22.07
N LYS A 804 -26.13 -5.50 -20.84
CA LYS A 804 -26.83 -4.26 -20.47
C LYS A 804 -25.96 -3.29 -19.66
N TRP A 805 -26.41 -2.04 -19.58
CA TRP A 805 -25.92 -1.04 -18.64
C TRP A 805 -26.84 -1.01 -17.42
N THR A 806 -26.25 -1.03 -16.24
CA THR A 806 -26.98 -0.95 -14.98
C THR A 806 -26.69 0.40 -14.33
N PRO A 807 -27.72 1.21 -13.97
CA PRO A 807 -27.49 2.48 -13.33
C PRO A 807 -26.93 2.29 -11.91
N ILE A 808 -25.85 3.01 -11.62
CA ILE A 808 -25.24 3.15 -10.28
C ILE A 808 -25.81 4.38 -9.57
N SER A 809 -26.22 5.38 -10.35
CA SER A 809 -26.93 6.57 -9.90
C SER A 809 -27.93 6.99 -10.98
N ARG A 810 -29.14 7.40 -10.59
CA ARG A 810 -30.22 7.79 -11.52
C ARG A 810 -30.50 9.29 -11.42
N GLY A 811 -30.33 9.99 -12.54
CA GLY A 811 -30.49 11.44 -12.63
C GLY A 811 -29.33 12.16 -11.92
N GLY A 812 -28.86 13.25 -12.50
CA GLY A 812 -27.77 14.01 -11.92
C GLY A 812 -27.17 15.00 -12.90
N ASP A 813 -26.12 15.66 -12.44
CA ASP A 813 -25.35 16.60 -13.24
C ASP A 813 -23.93 16.09 -13.48
N ASN A 814 -23.68 14.77 -13.44
CA ASN A 814 -22.37 14.20 -13.72
C ASN A 814 -21.94 14.50 -15.17
N ILE A 815 -20.64 14.79 -15.36
CA ILE A 815 -20.04 15.11 -16.67
C ILE A 815 -18.76 14.32 -16.96
N ALA A 816 -18.10 13.79 -15.94
CA ALA A 816 -16.92 12.95 -16.08
C ALA A 816 -16.91 11.85 -15.01
N ILE A 817 -16.29 10.72 -15.33
CA ILE A 817 -16.13 9.59 -14.44
C ILE A 817 -14.70 9.05 -14.53
N THR A 818 -14.13 8.68 -13.39
CA THR A 818 -12.94 7.83 -13.37
C THR A 818 -13.15 6.65 -12.43
N VAL A 819 -12.61 5.51 -12.84
CA VAL A 819 -12.54 4.30 -12.05
C VAL A 819 -11.11 3.79 -12.04
N GLY A 820 -10.69 3.28 -10.90
CA GLY A 820 -9.39 2.67 -10.71
C GLY A 820 -9.37 2.11 -9.29
N GLY A 821 -8.61 1.05 -9.02
CA GLY A 821 -8.40 0.49 -7.67
C GLY A 821 -9.69 0.28 -6.86
N GLY A 822 -10.78 -0.13 -7.54
CA GLY A 822 -12.07 -0.50 -6.93
C GLY A 822 -12.95 0.65 -6.42
N GLU A 823 -12.61 1.91 -6.64
CA GLU A 823 -13.47 3.07 -6.30
C GLU A 823 -13.95 3.80 -7.55
N ILE A 824 -15.12 4.43 -7.45
CA ILE A 824 -15.73 5.25 -8.51
C ILE A 824 -15.72 6.70 -8.07
N TRP A 825 -15.22 7.56 -8.95
CA TRP A 825 -15.21 9.00 -8.75
C TRP A 825 -15.90 9.70 -9.92
N SER A 826 -16.64 10.76 -9.63
CA SER A 826 -17.32 11.55 -10.66
C SER A 826 -17.12 13.03 -10.45
N LEU A 827 -17.24 13.78 -11.56
CA LEU A 827 -17.33 15.22 -11.57
C LEU A 827 -18.71 15.63 -12.05
N ASN A 828 -19.25 16.71 -11.49
CA ASN A 828 -20.52 17.26 -11.93
C ASN A 828 -20.39 18.56 -12.75
N LYS A 829 -21.49 19.11 -13.26
CA LYS A 829 -21.52 20.34 -14.09
C LYS A 829 -20.98 21.57 -13.35
N ALA A 830 -21.04 21.56 -12.02
CA ALA A 830 -20.45 22.60 -11.16
C ALA A 830 -18.96 22.34 -10.86
N ASN A 831 -18.34 21.34 -11.50
CA ASN A 831 -16.98 20.85 -11.27
C ASN A 831 -16.74 20.29 -9.87
N ASN A 832 -17.79 19.99 -9.10
CA ASN A 832 -17.65 19.36 -7.78
C ASN A 832 -17.21 17.91 -7.95
N ILE A 833 -16.39 17.46 -7.00
CA ILE A 833 -15.78 16.13 -7.01
C ILE A 833 -16.58 15.22 -6.07
N PHE A 834 -16.97 14.04 -6.53
CA PHE A 834 -17.69 13.05 -5.72
C PHE A 834 -16.97 11.70 -5.75
N ARG A 835 -17.00 11.01 -4.62
CA ARG A 835 -16.50 9.64 -4.45
C ARG A 835 -17.63 8.71 -3.99
N HIS A 836 -17.80 7.59 -4.66
CA HIS A 836 -18.73 6.52 -4.29
C HIS A 836 -18.07 5.55 -3.28
N LYS A 837 -18.81 5.10 -2.24
CA LYS A 837 -18.38 4.04 -1.31
C LYS A 837 -19.25 2.81 -1.36
#